data_AF-A0A2M9YMJ5-F1
#
_entry.id   AF-A0A2M9YMJ5-F1
#
_cell.length_a   1.000
_cell.length_b   1.000
_cell.length_c   1.000
_cell.angle_alpha   90.00
_cell.angle_beta   90.00
_cell.angle_gamma   90.00
#
_symmetry.space_group_name_H-M   'P 1'
#
loop_
_entity.id
_entity.type
_entity.pdbx_description
1 polymer ?
#
loop_
_entity_poly.entity_id
_entity_poly.type
_entity_poly.pdbx_seq_one_letter_code
_entity_poly.pdbx_strand_id
1 'polypeptide(L)'
;MNKNRKTILALIFLVTIFFGVGCNSDKKAGSPLNSVLSLFGISTETSVSANVVAPYTETDTPAALPANFGTASPEAILYISSTTDVDRYKSIEIRFSHPMNKTTVQADLILSPTAGVLPGPGKGGSFYWASSSRLIFDPYREFKTNEQYTLSLTNNSKTIDGQDLTSYSQSFTTEPDYLMTSKINTTNTLGGTNDITFNKATTPTLTLTSTFTNPLVGTNSIQSIKLKHMGDTNSSGIDICAAPPCAMNTTLTTNLTTSAIPPFVGGNVYYYEIAVASGKIFKRFATFNYGNVNTTPDNMISNGGSIILDQAQAMPFLSKVLERFTAGNFKVNGNTFNQFADSPKTSARRSSYCIDYSGIGSFAMPQYIRNYGDSATGFGDGYCGGAGENPGGFTQEGCATLIFTSCTDFDIDVYITGITIYTGVAGFPSLKNIGVNMVANNTGELGFQFKGKTLAVDMVMIARSRGSLFLVIGSGNRFVFSTTAYLNYNDSPPADRNTTGKASLTIDSNGDTALNIFTPITTLSNFDTTDWSNNLTVKDRDGRVNQVKLEATTSGLAGWLAGTTEGAANGMVPALTPLITRSMLRNFIEDVAPSVLNSIIGSLKTPGVDIALPSYLPAPLANFPLNIKIKLGMDSQVRVTGSNRGIVGSIDLGITAKNPIGSPRTHQVTNGFVVTKPNGAMSNLYQFSQSAANPGLLLSLTVDSITQAAYHLWKNRALDLSIDKTFIDTIKQYAGTDPLFQLTESLIKVAPIVNILAPGRDNLVGIDPSTSVLVPAINGTDDIVIAVSPIHAPNGTLKPVIGTAKPKLEVNFTDIQLSIRGKRPDNSTYLISTARANLKGLADFDFVTFSNPTNNPAYANLNALKIVISNGPSLSYTLDILEGSSGAGAPNPFGLDPKGILAVIDPLVPSLIVPLVNNVLKEIPLPPSISLPALTHPTNGTACGIIAKTTHSILQTLPIVDTEPYPYVFGGLKLNPSGPAISDPGVLITCP
;
A
#
# COMPACT_ATOMS: atom_id res chain seq x y z
N MET A 1 54.54 -39.29 -14.64
CA MET A 1 54.72 -40.66 -14.11
C MET A 1 54.29 -40.67 -12.64
N ASN A 2 53.32 -41.53 -12.31
CA ASN A 2 53.00 -42.13 -10.97
C ASN A 2 52.77 -41.20 -9.75
N LYS A 3 51.90 -41.49 -8.78
CA LYS A 3 50.75 -42.39 -8.57
C LYS A 3 50.31 -42.15 -7.10
N ASN A 4 49.01 -42.27 -6.82
CA ASN A 4 48.34 -42.65 -5.55
C ASN A 4 48.44 -41.69 -4.34
N ARG A 5 47.36 -41.09 -3.82
CA ARG A 5 46.20 -41.60 -3.03
C ARG A 5 46.52 -42.25 -1.67
N LYS A 6 45.89 -41.66 -0.63
CA LYS A 6 45.38 -42.19 0.67
C LYS A 6 46.26 -42.02 1.94
N THR A 7 45.88 -41.05 2.80
CA THR A 7 45.29 -41.19 4.18
C THR A 7 46.36 -41.22 5.30
N ILE A 8 46.23 -40.69 6.52
CA ILE A 8 45.08 -40.34 7.39
C ILE A 8 45.58 -39.44 8.56
N LEU A 9 44.72 -38.50 8.97
CA LEU A 9 44.57 -37.75 10.25
C LEU A 9 45.73 -37.01 10.97
N ALA A 10 45.47 -35.71 11.12
CA ALA A 10 45.47 -34.86 12.35
C ALA A 10 46.09 -33.50 11.97
N LEU A 11 45.35 -32.48 11.50
CA LEU A 11 44.21 -31.78 12.11
C LEU A 11 44.49 -31.41 13.56
N ILE A 12 44.58 -30.10 13.79
CA ILE A 12 44.73 -29.35 15.05
C ILE A 12 46.10 -28.64 15.16
N PHE A 13 46.01 -27.30 15.24
CA PHE A 13 47.03 -26.27 15.49
C PHE A 13 47.76 -25.61 14.31
N LEU A 14 47.70 -24.26 14.34
CA LEU A 14 48.31 -23.23 13.48
C LEU A 14 47.67 -22.96 12.12
N VAL A 15 46.70 -22.04 12.08
CA VAL A 15 46.87 -20.73 11.41
C VAL A 15 45.97 -19.71 12.15
N THR A 16 46.46 -19.22 13.29
CA THR A 16 46.28 -17.82 13.64
C THR A 16 47.43 -17.04 12.98
N ILE A 17 47.18 -15.77 12.66
CA ILE A 17 48.05 -14.81 11.97
C ILE A 17 47.83 -14.75 10.45
N PHE A 18 46.74 -14.07 10.06
CA PHE A 18 46.78 -12.99 9.06
C PHE A 18 45.58 -12.06 9.32
N PHE A 19 45.76 -11.11 10.25
CA PHE A 19 44.92 -9.92 10.43
C PHE A 19 45.83 -8.70 10.63
N GLY A 20 45.53 -7.62 9.89
CA GLY A 20 46.20 -6.30 9.92
C GLY A 20 47.00 -6.04 8.63
N VAL A 21 46.87 -4.94 7.88
CA VAL A 21 46.41 -3.57 8.20
C VAL A 21 46.05 -2.84 6.88
N GLY A 22 45.02 -1.98 6.92
CA GLY A 22 44.68 -1.01 5.87
C GLY A 22 43.47 -0.14 6.26
N CYS A 23 43.65 0.75 7.22
CA CYS A 23 42.61 1.58 7.86
C CYS A 23 42.12 2.75 6.98
N ASN A 24 40.84 3.13 7.13
CA ASN A 24 40.54 4.47 7.63
C ASN A 24 39.25 4.50 8.48
N SER A 25 39.48 4.49 9.79
CA SER A 25 38.95 5.39 10.82
C SER A 25 37.51 5.95 10.70
N ASP A 26 36.53 5.17 11.16
CA ASP A 26 35.53 5.71 12.09
C ASP A 26 35.34 4.68 13.21
N LYS A 27 35.60 5.13 14.45
CA LYS A 27 35.55 4.30 15.66
C LYS A 27 34.12 3.80 15.89
N LYS A 28 33.82 2.58 15.46
CA LYS A 28 32.64 1.85 15.94
C LYS A 28 32.88 1.45 17.40
N ALA A 29 32.12 2.06 18.30
CA ALA A 29 31.82 1.51 19.60
C ALA A 29 31.29 0.07 19.46
N GLY A 30 31.45 -0.74 20.52
CA GLY A 30 31.28 -2.20 20.58
C GLY A 30 30.27 -2.82 19.61
N SER A 31 30.65 -3.96 19.02
CA SER A 31 29.77 -4.77 18.17
C SER A 31 28.42 -5.01 18.88
N PRO A 32 27.27 -4.76 18.21
CA PRO A 32 25.94 -5.06 18.77
C PRO A 32 25.82 -6.52 19.23
N LEU A 33 26.56 -7.42 18.57
CA LEU A 33 26.66 -8.83 18.96
C LEU A 33 27.25 -8.99 20.37
N ASN A 34 28.33 -8.27 20.69
CA ASN A 34 28.97 -8.36 22.01
C ASN A 34 28.09 -7.71 23.07
N SER A 35 27.42 -6.61 22.74
CA SER A 35 26.46 -5.97 23.64
C SER A 35 25.27 -6.88 23.95
N VAL A 36 24.66 -7.51 22.94
CA VAL A 36 23.53 -8.43 23.10
C VAL A 36 23.95 -9.72 23.83
N LEU A 37 25.09 -10.32 23.47
CA LEU A 37 25.63 -11.51 24.17
C LEU A 37 26.01 -11.20 25.63
N SER A 38 26.57 -10.02 25.89
CA SER A 38 26.86 -9.57 27.26
C SER A 38 25.59 -9.30 28.08
N LEU A 39 24.51 -8.85 27.45
CA LEU A 39 23.18 -8.70 28.06
C LEU A 39 22.59 -10.05 28.51
N PHE A 40 22.98 -11.14 27.86
CA PHE A 40 22.58 -12.51 28.20
C PHE A 40 23.61 -13.25 29.09
N GLY A 41 24.59 -12.54 29.66
CA GLY A 41 25.59 -13.13 30.56
C GLY A 41 26.61 -14.04 29.86
N ILE A 42 26.67 -14.01 28.53
CA ILE A 42 27.67 -14.75 27.74
C ILE A 42 28.91 -13.87 27.68
N SER A 43 29.98 -14.26 28.38
CA SER A 43 31.21 -13.48 28.44
C SER A 43 31.84 -13.35 27.05
N THR A 44 31.85 -12.14 26.51
CA THR A 44 32.77 -11.76 25.43
C THR A 44 33.81 -10.84 26.06
N GLU A 45 35.09 -11.13 25.86
CA GLU A 45 36.18 -10.38 26.47
C GLU A 45 36.17 -8.93 25.97
N THR A 46 35.52 -8.03 26.69
CA THR A 46 35.83 -6.61 26.92
C THR A 46 34.68 -5.95 27.67
N SER A 47 35.03 -5.16 28.68
CA SER A 47 34.13 -4.45 29.59
C SER A 47 33.13 -3.53 28.89
N VAL A 48 31.82 -3.73 29.10
CA VAL A 48 30.73 -2.82 28.71
C VAL A 48 29.87 -2.49 29.93
N SER A 49 29.40 -1.24 29.99
CA SER A 49 28.76 -0.55 31.11
C SER A 49 27.51 -1.22 31.67
N ALA A 50 27.41 -1.17 33.00
CA ALA A 50 26.32 -1.62 33.85
C ALA A 50 25.00 -0.86 33.59
N ASN A 51 24.12 -1.46 32.81
CA ASN A 51 22.68 -1.45 33.06
C ASN A 51 22.20 -2.90 32.90
N VAL A 52 22.74 -3.77 33.74
CA VAL A 52 22.30 -5.15 33.86
C VAL A 52 20.93 -5.09 34.53
N VAL A 53 19.87 -5.30 33.74
CA VAL A 53 18.56 -5.70 34.26
C VAL A 53 18.83 -6.84 35.23
N ALA A 54 18.36 -6.74 36.48
CA ALA A 54 18.62 -7.75 37.50
C ALA A 54 18.37 -9.14 36.91
N PRO A 55 19.32 -10.09 37.02
CA PRO A 55 19.17 -11.39 36.39
C PRO A 55 17.89 -12.05 36.88
N TYR A 56 17.05 -12.49 35.95
CA TYR A 56 15.84 -13.23 36.27
C TYR A 56 16.21 -14.47 37.10
N THR A 57 15.57 -14.62 38.26
CA THR A 57 15.75 -15.79 39.12
C THR A 57 14.58 -16.74 38.96
N GLU A 58 14.90 -18.00 38.77
CA GLU A 58 13.95 -19.12 38.70
C GLU A 58 13.11 -19.27 39.99
N THR A 59 13.68 -18.86 41.13
CA THR A 59 13.04 -18.88 42.45
C THR A 59 12.64 -17.48 42.88
N ASP A 60 11.67 -17.39 43.79
CA ASP A 60 11.30 -16.11 44.40
C ASP A 60 12.45 -15.51 45.23
N THR A 61 12.27 -14.26 45.69
CA THR A 61 13.29 -13.53 46.43
C THR A 61 13.71 -14.33 47.67
N PRO A 62 15.02 -14.60 47.85
CA PRO A 62 15.48 -15.52 48.88
C PRO A 62 15.36 -14.93 50.29
N ALA A 63 15.02 -15.77 51.28
CA ALA A 63 15.12 -15.43 52.69
C ALA A 63 16.58 -15.41 53.19
N ALA A 64 16.83 -14.84 54.37
CA ALA A 64 18.06 -15.10 55.11
C ALA A 64 17.94 -16.45 55.85
N LEU A 65 19.00 -17.24 55.86
CA LEU A 65 19.04 -18.46 56.68
C LEU A 65 19.06 -18.08 58.18
N PRO A 66 18.32 -18.80 59.04
CA PRO A 66 18.42 -18.61 60.50
C PRO A 66 19.85 -18.83 61.00
N ALA A 67 20.28 -18.03 61.99
CA ALA A 67 21.66 -18.08 62.50
C ALA A 67 22.07 -19.44 63.11
N ASN A 68 21.09 -20.24 63.58
CA ASN A 68 21.29 -21.58 64.17
C ASN A 68 20.81 -22.71 63.25
N PHE A 69 20.64 -22.46 61.94
CA PHE A 69 20.10 -23.44 61.00
C PHE A 69 20.98 -24.70 60.94
N GLY A 70 20.48 -25.82 61.44
CA GLY A 70 21.18 -27.10 61.45
C GLY A 70 22.14 -27.36 62.61
N THR A 71 22.16 -26.55 63.67
CA THR A 71 23.15 -26.73 64.75
C THR A 71 22.86 -27.90 65.69
N ALA A 72 21.60 -28.36 65.78
CA ALA A 72 21.18 -29.42 66.71
C ALA A 72 20.74 -30.72 66.02
N SER A 73 20.08 -30.59 64.87
CA SER A 73 19.57 -31.71 64.06
C SER A 73 19.47 -31.27 62.59
N PRO A 74 19.30 -32.21 61.64
CA PRO A 74 18.96 -31.86 60.28
C PRO A 74 17.62 -31.10 60.21
N GLU A 75 17.66 -29.87 59.72
CA GLU A 75 16.53 -28.96 59.52
C GLU A 75 16.34 -28.61 58.03
N ALA A 76 15.10 -28.27 57.66
CA ALA A 76 14.71 -27.75 56.34
C ALA A 76 14.06 -26.38 56.47
N ILE A 77 14.16 -25.56 55.42
CA ILE A 77 13.48 -24.26 55.34
C ILE A 77 13.01 -23.97 53.91
N LEU A 78 11.78 -23.49 53.79
CA LEU A 78 11.24 -22.90 52.56
C LEU A 78 11.93 -21.54 52.34
N TYR A 79 12.72 -21.43 51.28
CA TYR A 79 13.67 -20.34 51.10
C TYR A 79 13.07 -19.16 50.33
N ILE A 80 12.01 -18.56 50.89
CA ILE A 80 11.28 -17.41 50.33
C ILE A 80 11.25 -16.25 51.33
N SER A 81 11.42 -15.02 50.86
CA SER A 81 11.48 -13.82 51.71
C SER A 81 10.14 -13.42 52.36
N SER A 82 9.03 -13.94 51.85
CA SER A 82 7.67 -13.67 52.33
C SER A 82 6.78 -14.89 52.12
N THR A 83 5.86 -15.15 53.05
CA THR A 83 4.83 -16.19 52.94
C THR A 83 3.52 -15.67 52.35
N THR A 84 3.46 -14.39 51.97
CA THR A 84 2.33 -13.76 51.28
C THR A 84 2.79 -13.16 49.94
N ASP A 85 1.89 -13.10 48.95
CA ASP A 85 2.19 -12.64 47.58
C ASP A 85 3.33 -13.43 46.90
N VAL A 86 3.42 -14.74 47.18
CA VAL A 86 4.41 -15.62 46.54
C VAL A 86 4.13 -15.73 45.05
N ASP A 87 5.18 -15.64 44.23
CA ASP A 87 5.02 -15.69 42.77
C ASP A 87 4.41 -17.02 42.29
N ARG A 88 3.39 -16.94 41.45
CA ARG A 88 2.67 -18.11 40.94
C ARG A 88 3.44 -18.91 39.91
N TYR A 89 4.40 -18.28 39.24
CA TYR A 89 5.10 -18.85 38.10
C TYR A 89 6.51 -19.36 38.42
N LYS A 90 6.97 -19.15 39.65
CA LYS A 90 8.34 -19.49 40.06
C LYS A 90 8.42 -20.84 40.74
N SER A 91 9.58 -21.48 40.61
CA SER A 91 9.89 -22.69 41.35
C SER A 91 10.13 -22.37 42.83
N ILE A 92 9.91 -23.37 43.68
CA ILE A 92 10.07 -23.24 45.12
C ILE A 92 11.41 -23.85 45.54
N GLU A 93 12.25 -23.06 46.23
CA GLU A 93 13.50 -23.57 46.81
C GLU A 93 13.31 -23.99 48.26
N ILE A 94 13.82 -25.17 48.58
CA ILE A 94 13.92 -25.73 49.93
C ILE A 94 15.40 -25.94 50.21
N ARG A 95 15.87 -25.32 51.30
CA ARG A 95 17.23 -25.52 51.79
C ARG A 95 17.23 -26.46 52.96
N PHE A 96 18.23 -27.33 52.99
CA PHE A 96 18.52 -28.22 54.09
C PHE A 96 19.81 -27.79 54.74
N SER A 97 19.89 -27.97 56.05
CA SER A 97 21.12 -27.74 56.80
C SER A 97 22.21 -28.77 56.51
N HIS A 98 21.82 -29.97 56.06
CA HIS A 98 22.71 -31.11 55.81
C HIS A 98 22.48 -31.72 54.41
N PRO A 99 23.47 -32.43 53.85
CA PRO A 99 23.29 -33.22 52.63
C PRO A 99 22.21 -34.30 52.80
N MET A 100 21.21 -34.30 51.92
CA MET A 100 20.03 -35.15 52.02
C MET A 100 20.02 -36.34 51.04
N ASN A 101 19.36 -37.43 51.44
CA ASN A 101 19.04 -38.54 50.56
C ASN A 101 17.85 -38.17 49.66
N LYS A 102 18.14 -37.96 48.37
CA LYS A 102 17.19 -37.48 47.36
C LYS A 102 15.90 -38.29 47.31
N THR A 103 15.99 -39.63 47.34
CA THR A 103 14.84 -40.53 47.21
C THR A 103 13.88 -40.39 48.39
N THR A 104 14.42 -40.32 49.61
CA THR A 104 13.60 -40.21 50.82
C THR A 104 12.87 -38.88 50.90
N VAL A 105 13.56 -37.77 50.58
CA VAL A 105 12.98 -36.42 50.59
C VAL A 105 11.89 -36.27 49.52
N GLN A 106 12.12 -36.74 48.29
CA GLN A 106 11.15 -36.62 47.20
C GLN A 106 9.89 -37.44 47.44
N ALA A 107 10.00 -38.61 48.07
CA ALA A 107 8.83 -39.43 48.42
C ALA A 107 7.99 -38.77 49.53
N ASP A 108 8.66 -38.20 50.52
CA ASP A 108 8.07 -37.60 51.72
C ASP A 108 7.48 -36.20 51.48
N LEU A 109 8.04 -35.40 50.57
CA LEU A 109 7.57 -34.04 50.30
C LEU A 109 6.10 -34.03 49.86
N ILE A 110 5.31 -33.20 50.54
CA ILE A 110 3.93 -32.88 50.18
C ILE A 110 3.80 -31.37 50.04
N LEU A 111 3.32 -30.94 48.87
CA LEU A 111 2.88 -29.57 48.63
C LEU A 111 1.43 -29.62 48.17
N SER A 112 0.51 -29.10 48.99
CA SER A 112 -0.93 -29.19 48.72
C SER A 112 -1.61 -27.82 48.81
N PRO A 113 -2.51 -27.48 47.86
CA PRO A 113 -3.42 -26.35 48.03
C PRO A 113 -4.44 -26.63 49.13
N THR A 114 -5.22 -25.61 49.51
CA THR A 114 -6.31 -25.74 50.49
C THR A 114 -7.38 -26.72 50.00
N ALA A 115 -7.59 -26.76 48.68
CA ALA A 115 -8.51 -27.70 48.03
C ALA A 115 -7.91 -28.32 46.75
N GLY A 116 -7.92 -29.65 46.71
CA GLY A 116 -7.48 -30.48 45.58
C GLY A 116 -5.98 -30.85 45.63
N VAL A 117 -5.45 -31.26 44.49
CA VAL A 117 -4.02 -31.57 44.29
C VAL A 117 -3.41 -30.63 43.27
N LEU A 118 -2.08 -30.53 43.25
CA LEU A 118 -1.38 -29.85 42.17
C LEU A 118 -1.64 -30.57 40.83
N PRO A 119 -1.89 -29.83 39.74
CA PRO A 119 -2.16 -30.43 38.44
C PRO A 119 -0.92 -31.15 37.88
N GLY A 120 -1.14 -32.34 37.32
CA GLY A 120 -0.10 -33.15 36.68
C GLY A 120 0.17 -34.49 37.35
N PRO A 121 1.12 -35.27 36.80
CA PRO A 121 1.47 -36.57 37.34
C PRO A 121 2.19 -36.46 38.70
N GLY A 122 2.05 -37.50 39.53
CA GLY A 122 2.76 -37.60 40.81
C GLY A 122 2.37 -36.49 41.79
N LYS A 123 3.38 -35.74 42.25
CA LYS A 123 3.22 -34.63 43.21
C LYS A 123 2.93 -33.28 42.51
N GLY A 124 2.61 -33.28 41.21
CA GLY A 124 2.24 -32.09 40.43
C GLY A 124 3.41 -31.18 40.04
N GLY A 125 4.64 -31.71 40.05
CA GLY A 125 5.84 -30.99 39.62
C GLY A 125 7.05 -31.91 39.47
N SER A 126 8.18 -31.32 39.08
CA SER A 126 9.49 -31.96 38.96
C SER A 126 10.41 -31.54 40.11
N PHE A 127 11.24 -32.48 40.56
CA PHE A 127 12.23 -32.23 41.60
C PHE A 127 13.63 -32.08 41.00
N TYR A 128 14.28 -30.97 41.29
CA TYR A 128 15.65 -30.69 40.87
C TYR A 128 16.55 -30.44 42.09
N TRP A 129 17.72 -31.06 42.14
CA TRP A 129 18.68 -30.86 43.23
C TRP A 129 19.84 -29.99 42.73
N ALA A 130 19.83 -28.71 43.09
CA ALA A 130 20.91 -27.76 42.74
C ALA A 130 22.22 -28.07 43.50
N SER A 131 22.13 -28.74 44.65
CA SER A 131 23.25 -29.30 45.40
C SER A 131 22.73 -30.41 46.31
N SER A 132 23.58 -31.08 47.10
CA SER A 132 23.12 -32.11 48.05
C SER A 132 22.22 -31.58 49.18
N SER A 133 22.18 -30.27 49.41
CA SER A 133 21.38 -29.61 50.45
C SER A 133 20.39 -28.58 49.90
N ARG A 134 20.19 -28.52 48.59
CA ARG A 134 19.26 -27.58 47.94
C ARG A 134 18.34 -28.32 46.97
N LEU A 135 17.05 -28.35 47.30
CA LEU A 135 15.99 -28.91 46.47
C LEU A 135 15.16 -27.78 45.87
N ILE A 136 14.92 -27.85 44.58
CA ILE A 136 14.00 -26.98 43.85
C ILE A 136 12.83 -27.85 43.42
N PHE A 137 11.61 -27.44 43.79
CA PHE A 137 10.38 -28.01 43.29
C PHE A 137 9.80 -27.09 42.22
N ASP A 138 9.70 -27.63 41.00
CA ASP A 138 9.14 -26.90 39.87
C ASP A 138 7.76 -27.44 39.52
N PRO A 139 6.69 -26.66 39.72
CA PRO A 139 5.36 -27.14 39.41
C PRO A 139 5.18 -27.25 37.88
N TYR A 140 4.47 -28.26 37.39
CA TYR A 140 4.18 -28.39 35.94
C TYR A 140 3.24 -27.29 35.40
N ARG A 141 2.73 -26.45 36.31
CA ARG A 141 1.77 -25.38 36.13
C ARG A 141 2.00 -24.26 37.11
N GLU A 142 1.58 -23.07 36.73
CA GLU A 142 1.47 -21.98 37.67
C GLU A 142 0.57 -22.35 38.86
N PHE A 143 0.92 -21.86 40.05
CA PHE A 143 0.07 -21.99 41.21
C PHE A 143 -1.25 -21.22 41.01
N LYS A 144 -2.31 -21.67 41.68
CA LYS A 144 -3.63 -21.00 41.63
C LYS A 144 -3.53 -19.57 42.16
N THR A 145 -4.37 -18.68 41.63
CA THR A 145 -4.46 -17.28 42.06
C THR A 145 -4.96 -17.17 43.50
N ASN A 146 -4.27 -16.39 44.34
CA ASN A 146 -4.64 -16.13 45.73
C ASN A 146 -5.01 -17.40 46.52
N GLU A 147 -4.21 -18.45 46.36
CA GLU A 147 -4.44 -19.75 46.99
C GLU A 147 -3.37 -19.99 48.06
N GLN A 148 -3.79 -20.55 49.20
CA GLN A 148 -2.86 -20.99 50.23
C GLN A 148 -2.36 -22.40 49.93
N TYR A 149 -1.05 -22.57 49.94
CA TYR A 149 -0.35 -23.84 49.81
C TYR A 149 0.36 -24.18 51.11
N THR A 150 0.41 -25.46 51.46
CA THR A 150 1.16 -25.96 52.61
C THR A 150 2.21 -26.96 52.13
N LEU A 151 3.49 -26.63 52.39
CA LEU A 151 4.63 -27.52 52.22
C LEU A 151 4.83 -28.31 53.52
N SER A 152 5.01 -29.63 53.42
CA SER A 152 5.38 -30.47 54.57
C SER A 152 6.42 -31.53 54.21
N LEU A 153 7.31 -31.76 55.17
CA LEU A 153 8.35 -32.80 55.21
C LEU A 153 8.35 -33.40 56.62
N THR A 154 8.52 -34.70 56.73
CA THR A 154 8.49 -35.45 57.99
C THR A 154 9.85 -36.09 58.29
N ASN A 155 9.93 -36.86 59.37
CA ASN A 155 11.11 -37.64 59.71
C ASN A 155 11.38 -38.81 58.74
N ASN A 156 10.52 -39.06 57.75
CA ASN A 156 10.81 -40.00 56.65
C ASN A 156 11.90 -39.47 55.70
N SER A 157 12.11 -38.15 55.65
CA SER A 157 13.23 -37.52 54.97
C SER A 157 14.53 -37.76 55.74
N LYS A 158 15.55 -38.35 55.11
CA LYS A 158 16.83 -38.69 55.76
C LYS A 158 18.02 -37.98 55.12
N THR A 159 19.06 -37.72 55.92
CA THR A 159 20.37 -37.31 55.42
C THR A 159 21.04 -38.45 54.63
N ILE A 160 22.11 -38.15 53.89
CA ILE A 160 22.92 -39.18 53.21
C ILE A 160 23.47 -40.21 54.22
N ASP A 161 23.72 -39.77 55.46
CA ASP A 161 24.22 -40.59 56.56
C ASP A 161 23.11 -41.28 57.37
N GLY A 162 21.84 -41.17 56.94
CA GLY A 162 20.70 -41.89 57.51
C GLY A 162 20.05 -41.24 58.75
N GLN A 163 20.48 -40.05 59.16
CA GLN A 163 19.84 -39.27 60.23
C GLN A 163 18.49 -38.70 59.76
N ASP A 164 17.51 -38.67 60.66
CA ASP A 164 16.15 -38.17 60.36
C ASP A 164 16.09 -36.63 60.32
N LEU A 165 15.30 -36.10 59.38
CA LEU A 165 14.96 -34.69 59.32
C LEU A 165 14.00 -34.31 60.45
N THR A 166 14.20 -33.13 61.03
CA THR A 166 13.21 -32.49 61.91
C THR A 166 11.98 -32.13 61.08
N SER A 167 10.81 -32.68 61.41
CA SER A 167 9.57 -32.43 60.67
C SER A 167 9.33 -30.92 60.47
N TYR A 168 9.08 -30.54 59.23
CA TYR A 168 8.95 -29.15 58.80
C TYR A 168 7.64 -28.95 58.06
N SER A 169 6.90 -27.89 58.41
CA SER A 169 5.66 -27.51 57.74
C SER A 169 5.57 -25.99 57.65
N GLN A 170 5.28 -25.48 56.45
CA GLN A 170 5.15 -24.05 56.21
C GLN A 170 4.06 -23.79 55.16
N SER A 171 3.13 -22.89 55.51
CA SER A 171 2.12 -22.40 54.56
C SER A 171 2.53 -21.07 53.95
N PHE A 172 2.16 -20.86 52.69
CA PHE A 172 2.30 -19.58 51.99
C PHE A 172 1.10 -19.33 51.08
N THR A 173 0.82 -18.06 50.79
CA THR A 173 -0.28 -17.64 49.91
C THR A 173 0.30 -17.00 48.65
N THR A 174 -0.19 -17.44 47.50
CA THR A 174 0.23 -16.93 46.19
C THR A 174 -0.36 -15.57 45.87
N GLU A 175 0.28 -14.84 44.96
CA GLU A 175 -0.22 -13.55 44.49
C GLU A 175 -1.56 -13.66 43.71
N PRO A 176 -2.42 -12.64 43.75
CA PRO A 176 -3.60 -12.54 42.88
C PRO A 176 -3.21 -12.29 41.40
N ASP A 177 -4.11 -12.61 40.47
CA ASP A 177 -3.89 -12.38 39.03
C ASP A 177 -4.06 -10.93 38.56
N TYR A 178 -4.75 -10.08 39.32
CA TYR A 178 -5.11 -8.71 38.95
C TYR A 178 -5.64 -8.56 37.51
N LEU A 179 -6.26 -9.58 36.93
CA LEU A 179 -6.82 -9.50 35.57
C LEU A 179 -7.97 -8.50 35.55
N MET A 180 -8.08 -7.75 34.46
CA MET A 180 -9.10 -6.70 34.33
C MET A 180 -9.90 -6.88 33.05
N THR A 181 -11.21 -6.68 33.15
CA THR A 181 -12.08 -6.50 32.00
C THR A 181 -12.28 -5.00 31.79
N SER A 182 -11.84 -4.48 30.65
CA SER A 182 -11.96 -3.06 30.29
C SER A 182 -13.00 -2.85 29.20
N LYS A 183 -13.79 -1.78 29.31
CA LYS A 183 -14.82 -1.40 28.36
C LYS A 183 -14.78 0.10 28.07
N ILE A 184 -15.14 0.47 26.84
CA ILE A 184 -15.46 1.87 26.51
C ILE A 184 -16.98 2.06 26.51
N ASN A 185 -17.43 3.09 27.21
CA ASN A 185 -18.85 3.47 27.35
C ASN A 185 -19.72 2.27 27.77
N THR A 186 -19.19 1.42 28.66
CA THR A 186 -19.82 0.21 29.25
C THR A 186 -20.26 -0.92 28.31
N THR A 187 -20.11 -0.75 27.00
CA THR A 187 -20.68 -1.65 25.98
C THR A 187 -19.64 -2.54 25.31
N ASN A 188 -18.47 -1.99 24.97
CA ASN A 188 -17.48 -2.68 24.13
C ASN A 188 -16.30 -3.18 24.95
N THR A 189 -16.21 -4.49 25.19
CA THR A 189 -15.07 -5.13 25.86
C THR A 189 -13.81 -5.07 25.00
N LEU A 190 -12.73 -4.55 25.58
CA LEU A 190 -11.41 -4.41 24.95
C LEU A 190 -10.53 -5.66 25.16
N GLY A 191 -9.48 -5.82 24.36
CA GLY A 191 -8.52 -6.93 24.47
C GLY A 191 -8.98 -8.26 23.87
N GLY A 192 -10.00 -8.23 23.01
CA GLY A 192 -10.53 -9.39 22.29
C GLY A 192 -9.70 -9.77 21.04
N THR A 193 -10.32 -10.49 20.11
CA THR A 193 -9.70 -10.94 18.85
C THR A 193 -10.10 -10.13 17.62
N ASN A 194 -11.06 -9.21 17.76
CA ASN A 194 -11.58 -8.37 16.69
C ASN A 194 -11.09 -6.92 16.83
N ASP A 195 -11.04 -6.19 15.73
CA ASP A 195 -10.74 -4.77 15.78
C ASP A 195 -11.87 -3.98 16.45
N ILE A 196 -11.49 -3.04 17.33
CA ILE A 196 -12.36 -2.07 17.94
C ILE A 196 -11.90 -0.68 17.50
N THR A 197 -12.64 -0.09 16.58
CA THR A 197 -12.46 1.30 16.13
C THR A 197 -13.69 2.12 16.50
N PHE A 198 -13.49 3.28 17.11
CA PHE A 198 -14.54 4.22 17.46
C PHE A 198 -14.55 5.42 16.51
N ASN A 199 -15.70 5.69 15.89
CA ASN A 199 -15.87 6.87 15.06
C ASN A 199 -16.15 8.10 15.93
N LYS A 200 -15.23 9.06 15.91
CA LYS A 200 -15.30 10.33 16.66
C LYS A 200 -16.58 11.11 16.38
N ALA A 201 -17.12 11.04 15.18
CA ALA A 201 -18.37 11.72 14.82
C ALA A 201 -19.60 11.18 15.57
N THR A 202 -19.63 9.86 15.83
CA THR A 202 -20.75 9.20 16.52
C THR A 202 -20.47 8.92 17.99
N THR A 203 -19.19 8.89 18.39
CA THR A 203 -18.74 8.58 19.75
C THR A 203 -17.71 9.63 20.20
N PRO A 204 -18.11 10.89 20.41
CA PRO A 204 -17.20 11.98 20.77
C PRO A 204 -16.63 11.85 22.19
N THR A 205 -17.39 11.22 23.11
CA THR A 205 -16.97 11.00 24.50
C THR A 205 -16.60 9.54 24.72
N LEU A 206 -15.41 9.30 25.26
CA LEU A 206 -14.91 7.97 25.62
C LEU A 206 -14.71 7.88 27.12
N THR A 207 -15.48 7.00 27.76
CA THR A 207 -15.32 6.65 29.17
C THR A 207 -14.77 5.23 29.28
N LEU A 208 -13.57 5.08 29.83
CA LEU A 208 -12.97 3.80 30.15
C LEU A 208 -13.52 3.31 31.49
N THR A 209 -14.13 2.13 31.48
CA THR A 209 -14.67 1.45 32.64
C THR A 209 -13.97 0.10 32.78
N SER A 210 -13.34 -0.15 33.91
CA SER A 210 -12.57 -1.38 34.14
C SER A 210 -12.91 -2.02 35.48
N THR A 211 -13.00 -3.34 35.50
CA THR A 211 -13.31 -4.15 36.69
C THR A 211 -12.34 -5.31 36.80
N PHE A 212 -11.89 -5.62 38.02
CA PHE A 212 -11.11 -6.83 38.27
C PHE A 212 -11.95 -8.07 38.01
N THR A 213 -11.37 -9.06 37.31
CA THR A 213 -12.06 -10.31 36.96
C THR A 213 -12.25 -11.20 38.18
N ASN A 214 -11.24 -11.28 39.05
CA ASN A 214 -11.24 -12.06 40.29
C ASN A 214 -10.95 -11.15 41.50
N PRO A 215 -11.90 -10.28 41.92
CA PRO A 215 -11.67 -9.32 42.98
C PRO A 215 -11.54 -10.01 44.35
N LEU A 216 -10.54 -9.62 45.13
CA LEU A 216 -10.41 -10.06 46.51
C LEU A 216 -11.45 -9.36 47.41
N VAL A 217 -12.04 -10.13 48.33
CA VAL A 217 -12.94 -9.63 49.37
C VAL A 217 -12.16 -9.53 50.68
N GLY A 218 -11.76 -8.33 51.09
CA GLY A 218 -10.99 -8.08 52.33
C GLY A 218 -9.66 -7.35 52.10
N THR A 219 -8.66 -7.62 52.96
CA THR A 219 -7.31 -7.03 52.86
C THR A 219 -6.64 -7.42 51.55
N ASN A 220 -6.14 -6.45 50.80
CA ASN A 220 -5.35 -6.67 49.58
C ASN A 220 -4.01 -5.94 49.68
N SER A 221 -3.06 -6.35 48.83
CA SER A 221 -1.69 -5.83 48.81
C SER A 221 -1.47 -4.63 47.88
N ILE A 222 -2.51 -4.12 47.20
CA ILE A 222 -2.37 -3.03 46.22
C ILE A 222 -2.07 -1.71 46.93
N GLN A 223 -0.92 -1.13 46.60
CA GLN A 223 -0.46 0.14 47.13
C GLN A 223 -0.93 1.34 46.29
N SER A 224 -0.93 1.19 44.97
CA SER A 224 -1.39 2.25 44.05
C SER A 224 -1.85 1.68 42.72
N ILE A 225 -2.80 2.38 42.09
CA ILE A 225 -3.26 2.11 40.72
C ILE A 225 -3.14 3.40 39.91
N LYS A 226 -2.37 3.35 38.81
CA LYS A 226 -2.21 4.48 37.88
C LYS A 226 -2.65 4.10 36.49
N LEU A 227 -3.39 4.96 35.81
CA LEU A 227 -3.74 4.81 34.41
C LEU A 227 -2.74 5.61 33.55
N LYS A 228 -2.09 4.95 32.59
CA LYS A 228 -1.13 5.57 31.66
C LYS A 228 -1.58 5.39 30.21
N HIS A 229 -1.09 6.25 29.34
CA HIS A 229 -1.36 6.24 27.90
C HIS A 229 -0.03 6.21 27.12
N MET A 230 0.15 5.19 26.27
CA MET A 230 1.39 5.00 25.53
C MET A 230 1.64 6.15 24.55
N GLY A 231 2.85 6.75 24.59
CA GLY A 231 3.23 7.84 23.70
C GLY A 231 2.62 9.19 24.07
N ASP A 232 1.98 9.31 25.24
CA ASP A 232 1.53 10.58 25.81
C ASP A 232 2.69 11.34 26.47
N THR A 233 2.64 12.67 26.40
CA THR A 233 3.62 13.55 27.06
C THR A 233 3.54 13.47 28.59
N ASN A 234 2.37 13.15 29.15
CA ASN A 234 2.19 12.91 30.58
C ASN A 234 2.52 11.45 30.92
N SER A 235 3.82 11.15 31.02
CA SER A 235 4.33 9.81 31.32
C SER A 235 4.00 9.32 32.74
N SER A 236 3.66 10.24 33.66
CA SER A 236 3.25 9.90 35.03
C SER A 236 1.83 9.32 35.10
N GLY A 237 0.97 9.63 34.13
CA GLY A 237 -0.41 9.14 34.05
C GLY A 237 -1.37 9.83 35.02
N ILE A 238 -2.48 9.16 35.31
CA ILE A 238 -3.52 9.59 36.26
C ILE A 238 -3.55 8.62 37.44
N ASP A 239 -3.48 9.14 38.65
CA ASP A 239 -3.67 8.34 39.86
C ASP A 239 -5.15 7.99 40.01
N ILE A 240 -5.48 6.70 39.86
CA ILE A 240 -6.83 6.18 40.07
C ILE A 240 -7.05 5.88 41.56
N CYS A 241 -5.99 5.40 42.22
CA CYS A 241 -5.94 5.22 43.66
C CYS A 241 -4.50 5.43 44.14
N ALA A 242 -4.34 6.41 45.04
CA ALA A 242 -3.06 6.75 45.68
C ALA A 242 -3.05 6.52 47.20
N ALA A 243 -4.19 6.14 47.79
CA ALA A 243 -4.34 5.87 49.22
C ALA A 243 -4.48 4.35 49.45
N PRO A 244 -3.45 3.65 49.95
CA PRO A 244 -3.48 2.21 50.15
C PRO A 244 -4.37 1.80 51.35
N PRO A 245 -4.97 0.59 51.33
CA PRO A 245 -5.01 -0.36 50.22
C PRO A 245 -6.09 -0.01 49.18
N CYS A 246 -5.75 -0.11 47.90
CA CYS A 246 -6.71 0.19 46.83
C CYS A 246 -7.75 -0.94 46.67
N ALA A 247 -9.04 -0.60 46.62
CA ALA A 247 -10.11 -1.59 46.61
C ALA A 247 -10.31 -2.27 45.24
N MET A 248 -10.26 -3.60 45.19
CA MET A 248 -10.50 -4.39 43.96
C MET A 248 -11.99 -4.57 43.61
N ASN A 249 -12.90 -4.35 44.56
CA ASN A 249 -14.34 -4.53 44.35
C ASN A 249 -15.04 -3.31 43.74
N THR A 250 -14.28 -2.23 43.46
CA THR A 250 -14.82 -1.01 42.87
C THR A 250 -14.61 -0.99 41.36
N THR A 251 -15.59 -0.45 40.63
CA THR A 251 -15.45 -0.20 39.20
C THR A 251 -14.61 1.05 38.99
N LEU A 252 -13.51 0.93 38.25
CA LEU A 252 -12.65 2.05 37.91
C LEU A 252 -13.23 2.74 36.68
N THR A 253 -13.52 4.04 36.77
CA THR A 253 -14.13 4.82 35.67
C THR A 253 -13.32 6.07 35.41
N THR A 254 -12.88 6.28 34.16
CA THR A 254 -12.17 7.49 33.73
C THR A 254 -12.77 8.01 32.42
N ASN A 255 -13.17 9.28 32.40
CA ASN A 255 -13.54 9.96 31.14
C ASN A 255 -12.26 10.35 30.39
N LEU A 256 -11.85 9.55 29.42
CA LEU A 256 -10.62 9.75 28.67
C LEU A 256 -10.63 11.07 27.89
N THR A 257 -11.78 11.44 27.30
CA THR A 257 -11.91 12.64 26.45
C THR A 257 -11.56 13.93 27.19
N THR A 258 -11.92 14.04 28.47
CA THR A 258 -11.65 15.23 29.31
C THR A 258 -10.50 15.03 30.29
N SER A 259 -9.78 13.91 30.19
CA SER A 259 -8.69 13.57 31.11
C SER A 259 -7.38 14.28 30.75
N ALA A 260 -6.39 14.17 31.66
CA ALA A 260 -5.03 14.64 31.41
C ALA A 260 -4.23 13.75 30.43
N ILE A 261 -4.80 12.64 29.95
CA ILE A 261 -4.23 11.70 28.97
C ILE A 261 -5.29 11.40 27.89
N PRO A 262 -5.64 12.37 27.02
CA PRO A 262 -6.72 12.23 26.06
C PRO A 262 -6.39 11.24 24.93
N PRO A 263 -7.42 10.68 24.27
CA PRO A 263 -7.21 9.75 23.16
C PRO A 263 -6.66 10.47 21.91
N PHE A 264 -5.73 9.82 21.22
CA PHE A 264 -5.22 10.26 19.93
C PHE A 264 -6.17 9.90 18.79
N VAL A 265 -6.06 10.64 17.68
CA VAL A 265 -6.59 10.17 16.39
C VAL A 265 -5.66 9.05 15.90
N GLY A 266 -6.21 7.85 15.70
CA GLY A 266 -5.49 6.63 15.36
C GLY A 266 -5.50 5.61 16.50
N GLY A 267 -4.38 4.91 16.68
CA GLY A 267 -4.18 3.89 17.70
C GLY A 267 -4.04 4.43 19.13
N ASN A 268 -4.72 3.79 20.08
CA ASN A 268 -4.71 4.16 21.49
C ASN A 268 -4.41 2.92 22.36
N VAL A 269 -3.46 3.07 23.28
CA VAL A 269 -3.04 2.02 24.20
C VAL A 269 -2.97 2.60 25.61
N TYR A 270 -4.02 2.31 26.38
CA TYR A 270 -4.07 2.62 27.80
C TYR A 270 -3.65 1.41 28.60
N TYR A 271 -3.04 1.61 29.76
CA TYR A 271 -2.77 0.53 30.68
C TYR A 271 -2.80 0.98 32.14
N TYR A 272 -3.32 0.11 33.00
CA TYR A 272 -3.22 0.26 34.44
C TYR A 272 -1.88 -0.29 34.91
N GLU A 273 -1.15 0.51 35.68
CA GLU A 273 0.03 0.10 36.44
C GLU A 273 -0.39 -0.10 37.90
N ILE A 274 -0.29 -1.34 38.36
CA ILE A 274 -0.72 -1.77 39.70
C ILE A 274 0.53 -2.12 40.48
N ALA A 275 0.85 -1.31 41.50
CA ALA A 275 1.97 -1.58 42.41
C ALA A 275 1.45 -2.24 43.69
N VAL A 276 2.12 -3.29 44.15
CA VAL A 276 1.76 -4.03 45.36
C VAL A 276 2.82 -3.90 46.45
N ALA A 277 2.48 -4.29 47.68
CA ALA A 277 3.32 -4.14 48.87
C ALA A 277 4.69 -4.84 48.76
N SER A 278 4.76 -5.94 47.99
CA SER A 278 6.01 -6.65 47.69
C SER A 278 6.96 -5.90 46.74
N GLY A 279 6.53 -4.74 46.20
CA GLY A 279 7.28 -3.96 45.21
C GLY A 279 7.10 -4.43 43.76
N LYS A 280 6.33 -5.51 43.53
CA LYS A 280 5.99 -5.98 42.18
C LYS A 280 5.04 -5.00 41.48
N ILE A 281 5.15 -4.92 40.15
CA ILE A 281 4.31 -4.07 39.29
C ILE A 281 3.62 -4.95 38.24
N PHE A 282 2.30 -4.81 38.12
CA PHE A 282 1.48 -5.48 37.10
C PHE A 282 0.92 -4.46 36.12
N LYS A 283 0.85 -4.84 34.84
CA LYS A 283 0.31 -3.99 33.77
C LYS A 283 -0.93 -4.65 33.14
N ARG A 284 -2.01 -3.89 32.95
CA ARG A 284 -3.25 -4.38 32.34
C ARG A 284 -3.73 -3.42 31.26
N PHE A 285 -3.81 -3.91 30.02
CA PHE A 285 -3.95 -3.08 28.83
C PHE A 285 -5.40 -2.92 28.37
N ALA A 286 -5.65 -1.80 27.69
CA ALA A 286 -6.89 -1.41 27.06
C ALA A 286 -6.58 -0.73 25.72
N THR A 287 -6.83 -1.45 24.63
CA THR A 287 -6.43 -1.10 23.26
C THR A 287 -7.65 -0.84 22.38
N PHE A 288 -7.59 0.20 21.54
CA PHE A 288 -8.58 0.52 20.52
C PHE A 288 -8.07 1.56 19.52
N ASN A 289 -8.74 1.72 18.39
CA ASN A 289 -8.55 2.84 17.46
C ASN A 289 -9.65 3.90 17.64
N TYR A 290 -9.34 5.18 17.40
CA TYR A 290 -10.28 6.30 17.54
C TYR A 290 -10.03 7.39 16.50
N GLY A 291 -11.08 7.96 15.91
CA GLY A 291 -10.95 9.09 14.98
C GLY A 291 -12.13 9.23 14.05
N ASN A 292 -12.07 10.15 13.07
CA ASN A 292 -13.06 10.13 12.00
C ASN A 292 -12.87 8.85 11.18
N VAL A 293 -13.94 8.18 10.78
CA VAL A 293 -13.86 6.90 10.06
C VAL A 293 -14.52 7.02 8.69
N ASN A 294 -13.83 6.54 7.64
CA ASN A 294 -14.45 6.35 6.33
C ASN A 294 -15.21 5.02 6.31
N THR A 295 -16.54 5.09 6.36
CA THR A 295 -17.43 3.93 6.38
C THR A 295 -17.56 3.20 5.05
N THR A 296 -17.01 3.77 3.97
CA THR A 296 -16.96 3.16 2.64
C THR A 296 -15.50 2.94 2.21
N PRO A 297 -14.75 2.06 2.89
CA PRO A 297 -13.31 1.95 2.72
C PRO A 297 -12.88 1.36 1.37
N ASP A 298 -13.78 0.70 0.64
CA ASP A 298 -13.54 0.15 -0.70
C ASP A 298 -13.69 1.21 -1.82
N ASN A 299 -14.25 2.38 -1.52
CA ASN A 299 -14.43 3.48 -2.47
C ASN A 299 -13.19 4.38 -2.55
N MET A 300 -13.08 5.13 -3.65
CA MET A 300 -12.07 6.19 -3.76
C MET A 300 -12.33 7.28 -2.72
N ILE A 301 -11.27 7.74 -2.08
CA ILE A 301 -11.25 8.89 -1.18
C ILE A 301 -11.41 10.14 -2.05
N SER A 302 -12.51 10.88 -1.84
CA SER A 302 -12.74 12.10 -2.60
C SER A 302 -11.70 13.16 -2.23
N ASN A 303 -11.12 13.79 -3.25
CA ASN A 303 -9.97 14.69 -3.09
C ASN A 303 -8.88 14.06 -2.20
N GLY A 304 -8.52 12.80 -2.48
CA GLY A 304 -7.49 12.04 -1.77
C GLY A 304 -6.06 12.51 -2.08
N GLY A 305 -5.91 13.40 -3.05
CA GLY A 305 -4.63 13.97 -3.43
C GLY A 305 -4.74 15.08 -4.48
N SER A 306 -3.59 15.45 -5.05
CA SER A 306 -3.50 16.34 -6.21
C SER A 306 -2.47 15.82 -7.22
N ILE A 307 -2.70 16.10 -8.49
CA ILE A 307 -1.83 15.70 -9.60
C ILE A 307 -1.33 16.92 -10.37
N ILE A 308 -0.08 16.87 -10.82
CA ILE A 308 0.53 17.85 -11.71
C ILE A 308 1.20 17.10 -12.85
N LEU A 309 0.80 17.42 -14.08
CA LEU A 309 1.40 16.95 -15.32
C LEU A 309 2.20 18.11 -15.90
N ASP A 310 3.51 18.13 -15.65
CA ASP A 310 4.39 19.17 -16.15
C ASP A 310 4.51 19.14 -17.69
N GLN A 311 4.70 20.32 -18.27
CA GLN A 311 4.85 20.52 -19.70
C GLN A 311 6.15 19.95 -20.26
N ALA A 312 7.26 19.94 -19.51
CA ALA A 312 8.56 19.51 -20.05
C ALA A 312 8.67 17.99 -20.24
N GLN A 313 7.96 17.19 -19.44
CA GLN A 313 8.06 15.72 -19.53
C GLN A 313 6.73 14.97 -19.58
N ALA A 314 5.75 15.31 -18.73
CA ALA A 314 4.49 14.53 -18.67
C ALA A 314 3.57 14.78 -19.88
N MET A 315 3.41 16.03 -20.31
CA MET A 315 2.62 16.35 -21.51
C MET A 315 3.23 15.76 -22.81
N PRO A 316 4.56 15.81 -23.02
CA PRO A 316 5.22 15.08 -24.11
C PRO A 316 4.99 13.58 -24.05
N PHE A 317 5.00 12.97 -22.86
CA PHE A 317 4.65 11.56 -22.70
C PHE A 317 3.23 11.26 -23.18
N LEU A 318 2.23 12.03 -22.75
CA LEU A 318 0.84 11.88 -23.23
C LEU A 318 0.73 12.05 -24.75
N SER A 319 1.47 13.00 -25.31
CA SER A 319 1.52 13.21 -26.76
C SER A 319 2.09 11.98 -27.49
N LYS A 320 3.16 11.37 -26.94
CA LYS A 320 3.76 10.14 -27.49
C LYS A 320 2.89 8.90 -27.32
N VAL A 321 2.07 8.82 -26.26
CA VAL A 321 1.06 7.77 -26.10
C VAL A 321 0.09 7.83 -27.29
N LEU A 322 -0.42 9.02 -27.63
CA LEU A 322 -1.34 9.20 -28.76
C LEU A 322 -0.67 8.88 -30.10
N GLU A 323 0.56 9.34 -30.34
CA GLU A 323 1.32 8.99 -31.55
C GLU A 323 1.48 7.47 -31.71
N ARG A 324 1.91 6.77 -30.66
CA ARG A 324 2.10 5.31 -30.70
C ARG A 324 0.78 4.56 -30.86
N PHE A 325 -0.30 5.09 -30.31
CA PHE A 325 -1.63 4.52 -30.51
C PHE A 325 -2.09 4.64 -31.97
N THR A 326 -1.88 5.80 -32.60
CA THR A 326 -2.17 6.00 -34.04
C THR A 326 -1.30 5.14 -34.96
N ALA A 327 -0.06 4.84 -34.54
CA ALA A 327 0.83 3.92 -35.24
C ALA A 327 0.45 2.44 -35.09
N GLY A 328 -0.58 2.12 -34.30
CA GLY A 328 -1.06 0.76 -34.09
C GLY A 328 -0.18 -0.09 -33.16
N ASN A 329 0.67 0.55 -32.35
CA ASN A 329 1.57 -0.16 -31.43
C ASN A 329 0.82 -0.87 -30.30
N PHE A 330 -0.41 -0.43 -29.99
CA PHE A 330 -1.30 -1.03 -29.00
C PHE A 330 -2.75 -0.66 -29.31
N LYS A 331 -3.67 -1.34 -28.63
CA LYS A 331 -5.11 -1.06 -28.59
C LYS A 331 -5.47 -0.40 -27.26
N VAL A 332 -6.53 0.40 -27.26
CA VAL A 332 -7.13 0.99 -26.06
C VAL A 332 -8.52 0.38 -25.89
N ASN A 333 -8.77 -0.31 -24.77
CA ASN A 333 -10.01 -1.04 -24.50
C ASN A 333 -10.42 -1.98 -25.65
N GLY A 334 -9.43 -2.65 -26.25
CA GLY A 334 -9.63 -3.58 -27.37
C GLY A 334 -9.81 -2.92 -28.75
N ASN A 335 -9.89 -1.59 -28.81
CA ASN A 335 -10.08 -0.83 -30.04
C ASN A 335 -8.76 -0.23 -30.56
N THR A 336 -8.58 -0.22 -31.88
CA THR A 336 -7.52 0.53 -32.56
C THR A 336 -7.89 2.00 -32.71
N PHE A 337 -6.92 2.86 -33.04
CA PHE A 337 -7.19 4.27 -33.30
C PHE A 337 -8.28 4.47 -34.37
N ASN A 338 -8.16 3.77 -35.50
CA ASN A 338 -9.15 3.85 -36.57
C ASN A 338 -10.55 3.41 -36.12
N GLN A 339 -10.67 2.44 -35.21
CA GLN A 339 -11.97 2.04 -34.66
C GLN A 339 -12.62 3.13 -33.80
N PHE A 340 -11.85 3.92 -33.04
CA PHE A 340 -12.37 5.09 -32.35
C PHE A 340 -12.74 6.21 -33.32
N ALA A 341 -11.87 6.48 -34.30
CA ALA A 341 -12.12 7.48 -35.32
C ALA A 341 -13.37 7.14 -36.15
N ASP A 342 -13.65 5.86 -36.37
CA ASP A 342 -14.78 5.38 -37.18
C ASP A 342 -16.08 5.13 -36.38
N SER A 343 -16.14 5.35 -35.07
CA SER A 343 -17.28 4.93 -34.23
C SER A 343 -17.89 6.07 -33.41
N PRO A 344 -19.23 6.17 -33.27
CA PRO A 344 -20.24 5.27 -33.81
C PRO A 344 -20.62 5.61 -35.26
N LYS A 345 -21.02 4.60 -36.05
CA LYS A 345 -21.59 4.81 -37.40
C LYS A 345 -23.11 4.69 -37.40
N THR A 346 -23.77 5.43 -38.28
CA THR A 346 -25.22 5.33 -38.55
C THR A 346 -25.50 5.66 -40.01
N SER A 347 -26.63 5.22 -40.54
CA SER A 347 -27.19 5.71 -41.81
C SER A 347 -28.45 6.58 -41.60
N ALA A 348 -28.92 6.68 -40.36
CA ALA A 348 -30.12 7.43 -39.99
C ALA A 348 -29.77 8.86 -39.56
N ARG A 349 -30.37 9.85 -40.24
CA ARG A 349 -30.38 11.28 -39.87
C ARG A 349 -31.26 11.50 -38.63
N ARG A 350 -30.82 12.30 -37.65
CA ARG A 350 -31.64 12.68 -36.48
C ARG A 350 -32.26 14.07 -36.63
N SER A 351 -31.62 14.99 -37.36
CA SER A 351 -32.12 16.35 -37.56
C SER A 351 -32.99 16.54 -38.80
N SER A 352 -33.99 17.41 -38.73
CA SER A 352 -34.86 17.77 -39.86
C SER A 352 -34.25 18.82 -40.80
N TYR A 353 -33.15 19.47 -40.41
CA TYR A 353 -32.53 20.56 -41.15
C TYR A 353 -31.45 20.13 -42.15
N CYS A 354 -30.87 18.92 -42.03
CA CYS A 354 -30.04 18.41 -43.14
C CYS A 354 -30.90 18.23 -44.40
N ILE A 355 -30.30 18.42 -45.57
CA ILE A 355 -30.88 18.12 -46.88
C ILE A 355 -31.35 16.66 -46.87
N ASP A 356 -32.61 16.47 -47.23
CA ASP A 356 -33.18 15.14 -47.29
C ASP A 356 -32.55 14.35 -48.44
N TYR A 357 -31.90 13.24 -48.10
CA TYR A 357 -31.35 12.30 -49.07
C TYR A 357 -32.30 11.15 -49.41
N SER A 358 -33.53 11.15 -48.87
CA SER A 358 -34.56 10.18 -49.24
C SER A 358 -35.06 10.40 -50.69
N GLY A 359 -35.19 9.30 -51.44
CA GLY A 359 -35.73 9.30 -52.80
C GLY A 359 -34.84 9.93 -53.88
N ILE A 360 -33.54 10.15 -53.61
CA ILE A 360 -32.59 10.61 -54.64
C ILE A 360 -32.15 9.41 -55.50
N GLY A 361 -32.89 9.15 -56.58
CA GLY A 361 -32.61 8.02 -57.46
C GLY A 361 -32.68 6.68 -56.71
N SER A 362 -31.75 5.76 -57.02
CA SER A 362 -31.58 4.47 -56.33
C SER A 362 -30.51 4.51 -55.24
N PHE A 363 -30.05 5.69 -54.81
CA PHE A 363 -28.98 5.82 -53.83
C PHE A 363 -29.41 5.38 -52.43
N ALA A 364 -28.61 4.51 -51.82
CA ALA A 364 -28.73 4.15 -50.41
C ALA A 364 -27.57 4.79 -49.64
N MET A 365 -27.91 5.56 -48.61
CA MET A 365 -26.93 6.27 -47.78
C MET A 365 -26.00 5.25 -47.09
N PRO A 366 -24.68 5.28 -47.34
CA PRO A 366 -23.74 4.48 -46.56
C PRO A 366 -23.74 4.94 -45.10
N GLN A 367 -23.28 4.07 -44.20
CA GLN A 367 -23.11 4.48 -42.82
C GLN A 367 -22.04 5.58 -42.74
N TYR A 368 -22.38 6.69 -42.10
CA TYR A 368 -21.49 7.80 -41.80
C TYR A 368 -21.12 7.82 -40.32
N ILE A 369 -19.96 8.40 -40.03
CA ILE A 369 -19.35 8.46 -38.70
C ILE A 369 -19.94 9.66 -37.95
N ARG A 370 -20.52 9.41 -36.77
CA ARG A 370 -21.21 10.45 -36.02
C ARG A 370 -20.31 11.33 -35.16
N ASN A 371 -19.03 10.99 -35.02
CA ASN A 371 -18.06 11.90 -34.39
C ASN A 371 -17.78 13.14 -35.25
N TYR A 372 -18.16 13.14 -36.54
CA TYR A 372 -17.91 14.25 -37.45
C TYR A 372 -19.24 14.82 -37.94
N GLY A 373 -19.53 16.07 -37.59
CA GLY A 373 -20.77 16.74 -37.96
C GLY A 373 -21.26 17.74 -36.93
N ASP A 374 -22.37 18.39 -37.27
CA ASP A 374 -22.95 19.46 -36.46
C ASP A 374 -23.85 18.87 -35.37
N SER A 375 -23.47 19.10 -34.12
CA SER A 375 -24.24 18.72 -32.93
C SER A 375 -23.93 19.64 -31.76
N ALA A 376 -24.97 19.99 -31.00
CA ALA A 376 -24.83 20.73 -29.76
C ALA A 376 -24.65 19.83 -28.52
N THR A 377 -24.90 18.52 -28.63
CA THR A 377 -25.03 17.62 -27.45
C THR A 377 -24.41 16.23 -27.69
N GLY A 378 -23.22 16.15 -28.28
CA GLY A 378 -22.48 14.90 -28.54
C GLY A 378 -22.43 14.57 -30.03
N PHE A 379 -22.66 13.32 -30.42
CA PHE A 379 -22.56 12.86 -31.82
C PHE A 379 -23.45 13.63 -32.84
N GLY A 380 -22.88 14.02 -33.98
CA GLY A 380 -23.54 14.70 -35.10
C GLY A 380 -24.15 13.81 -36.17
N ASP A 381 -24.84 14.45 -37.11
CA ASP A 381 -25.57 13.82 -38.23
C ASP A 381 -24.93 14.17 -39.59
N GLY A 382 -23.62 14.41 -39.62
CA GLY A 382 -22.92 15.07 -40.73
C GLY A 382 -22.89 16.59 -40.56
N TYR A 383 -22.12 17.27 -41.42
CA TYR A 383 -22.07 18.72 -41.45
C TYR A 383 -23.33 19.23 -42.16
N CYS A 384 -24.28 19.69 -41.38
CA CYS A 384 -25.61 20.11 -41.80
C CYS A 384 -25.88 21.49 -41.19
N GLY A 385 -26.30 22.46 -42.00
CA GLY A 385 -26.43 23.84 -41.55
C GLY A 385 -27.54 24.07 -40.50
N GLY A 386 -27.70 25.32 -40.06
CA GLY A 386 -28.64 25.67 -38.98
C GLY A 386 -30.13 25.60 -39.34
N ALA A 387 -31.00 25.75 -38.33
CA ALA A 387 -32.46 25.80 -38.51
C ALA A 387 -32.91 27.06 -39.30
N GLY A 388 -33.78 26.90 -40.31
CA GLY A 388 -34.26 27.97 -41.20
C GLY A 388 -34.66 27.44 -42.57
N GLU A 389 -34.56 28.21 -43.66
CA GLU A 389 -34.68 27.72 -45.06
C GLU A 389 -33.49 26.82 -45.47
N ASN A 390 -33.02 25.96 -44.55
CA ASN A 390 -31.95 24.97 -44.67
C ASN A 390 -30.79 25.39 -45.58
N PRO A 391 -29.95 26.38 -45.20
CA PRO A 391 -28.63 26.47 -45.82
C PRO A 391 -27.91 25.16 -45.49
N GLY A 392 -27.36 24.45 -46.48
CA GLY A 392 -26.58 23.24 -46.20
C GLY A 392 -25.43 23.52 -45.24
N GLY A 393 -24.76 22.47 -44.73
CA GLY A 393 -23.57 22.64 -43.87
C GLY A 393 -22.53 23.61 -44.44
N PHE A 394 -22.48 23.70 -45.78
CA PHE A 394 -21.73 24.69 -46.53
C PHE A 394 -22.59 25.27 -47.65
N THR A 395 -22.24 26.48 -48.12
CA THR A 395 -22.82 27.09 -49.32
C THR A 395 -21.71 27.53 -50.24
N GLN A 396 -21.74 27.10 -51.51
CA GLN A 396 -20.71 27.45 -52.49
C GLN A 396 -21.28 27.55 -53.91
N GLU A 397 -20.74 28.48 -54.70
CA GLU A 397 -21.07 28.63 -56.12
C GLU A 397 -20.39 27.54 -56.95
N GLY A 398 -21.18 26.76 -57.69
CA GLY A 398 -20.70 25.78 -58.66
C GLY A 398 -20.95 26.24 -60.08
N CYS A 399 -19.88 26.30 -60.89
CA CYS A 399 -19.93 26.73 -62.28
C CYS A 399 -19.55 25.57 -63.21
N ALA A 400 -20.40 25.28 -64.19
CA ALA A 400 -20.04 24.37 -65.27
C ALA A 400 -19.38 25.15 -66.42
N THR A 401 -18.29 24.62 -66.97
CA THR A 401 -17.48 25.32 -68.00
C THR A 401 -17.44 24.63 -69.36
N LEU A 402 -18.02 23.42 -69.49
CA LEU A 402 -17.80 22.57 -70.68
C LEU A 402 -18.80 22.77 -71.84
N ILE A 403 -20.03 23.23 -71.60
CA ILE A 403 -21.07 23.36 -72.66
C ILE A 403 -21.81 24.72 -72.59
N PHE A 404 -22.12 25.22 -71.39
CA PHE A 404 -22.67 26.55 -71.14
C PHE A 404 -22.03 27.09 -69.86
N THR A 405 -21.59 28.36 -69.84
CA THR A 405 -21.13 29.02 -68.61
C THR A 405 -22.33 29.46 -67.79
N SER A 406 -22.80 28.58 -66.90
CA SER A 406 -23.86 28.90 -65.93
C SER A 406 -23.41 28.47 -64.54
N CYS A 407 -23.57 29.37 -63.57
CA CYS A 407 -23.25 29.14 -62.17
C CYS A 407 -24.52 29.17 -61.32
N THR A 408 -24.52 28.42 -60.23
CA THR A 408 -25.55 28.51 -59.19
C THR A 408 -24.90 28.22 -57.84
N ASP A 409 -25.47 28.81 -56.79
CA ASP A 409 -25.18 28.39 -55.43
C ASP A 409 -25.76 27.00 -55.15
N PHE A 410 -24.99 26.21 -54.42
CA PHE A 410 -25.40 24.93 -53.85
C PHE A 410 -25.38 25.00 -52.32
N ASP A 411 -26.44 24.50 -51.71
CA ASP A 411 -26.44 24.05 -50.32
C ASP A 411 -25.82 22.67 -50.26
N ILE A 412 -24.83 22.44 -49.41
CA ILE A 412 -24.06 21.19 -49.38
C ILE A 412 -23.96 20.66 -47.96
N ASP A 413 -24.46 19.44 -47.75
CA ASP A 413 -24.20 18.67 -46.55
C ASP A 413 -23.09 17.66 -46.81
N VAL A 414 -22.23 17.45 -45.82
CA VAL A 414 -21.06 16.57 -45.94
C VAL A 414 -21.09 15.51 -44.86
N TYR A 415 -20.97 14.26 -45.27
CA TYR A 415 -20.98 13.09 -44.41
C TYR A 415 -19.67 12.34 -44.55
N ILE A 416 -18.93 12.21 -43.44
CA ILE A 416 -17.71 11.41 -43.41
C ILE A 416 -18.09 9.94 -43.25
N THR A 417 -17.75 9.10 -44.23
CA THR A 417 -18.12 7.67 -44.25
C THR A 417 -17.01 6.73 -43.80
N GLY A 418 -15.76 7.19 -43.85
CA GLY A 418 -14.59 6.43 -43.42
C GLY A 418 -13.39 7.33 -43.20
N ILE A 419 -12.59 7.02 -42.17
CA ILE A 419 -11.28 7.63 -41.98
C ILE A 419 -10.24 6.52 -41.84
N THR A 420 -9.23 6.58 -42.68
CA THR A 420 -8.08 5.68 -42.61
C THR A 420 -6.84 6.46 -42.26
N ILE A 421 -6.38 6.33 -41.01
CA ILE A 421 -5.05 6.76 -40.59
C ILE A 421 -4.13 5.55 -40.72
N TYR A 422 -3.14 5.67 -41.61
CA TYR A 422 -2.18 4.61 -41.87
C TYR A 422 -1.18 4.48 -40.71
N THR A 423 -0.85 3.26 -40.31
CA THR A 423 0.09 2.99 -39.19
C THR A 423 1.53 3.38 -39.50
N GLY A 424 1.86 3.59 -40.78
CA GLY A 424 3.15 4.07 -41.26
C GLY A 424 3.04 4.72 -42.64
N VAL A 425 4.18 5.19 -43.17
CA VAL A 425 4.25 5.80 -44.49
C VAL A 425 4.72 4.76 -45.51
N ALA A 426 3.87 4.44 -46.49
CA ALA A 426 4.18 3.45 -47.52
C ALA A 426 5.48 3.81 -48.27
N GLY A 427 6.39 2.84 -48.43
CA GLY A 427 7.69 3.05 -49.06
C GLY A 427 8.75 3.76 -48.19
N PHE A 428 8.36 4.28 -47.02
CA PHE A 428 9.25 5.04 -46.13
C PHE A 428 9.11 4.57 -44.67
N PRO A 429 9.59 3.36 -44.32
CA PRO A 429 9.37 2.76 -43.00
C PRO A 429 10.00 3.54 -41.82
N SER A 430 10.95 4.44 -42.08
CA SER A 430 11.57 5.30 -41.06
C SER A 430 10.74 6.54 -40.73
N LEU A 431 9.71 6.88 -41.53
CA LEU A 431 8.89 8.06 -41.31
C LEU A 431 7.70 7.76 -40.39
N LYS A 432 7.48 8.64 -39.42
CA LYS A 432 6.28 8.63 -38.56
C LYS A 432 5.14 9.34 -39.27
N ASN A 433 3.96 8.73 -39.29
CA ASN A 433 2.80 9.30 -39.98
C ASN A 433 2.16 10.46 -39.19
N ILE A 434 1.86 10.22 -37.92
CA ILE A 434 1.20 11.20 -37.04
C ILE A 434 2.20 11.69 -35.98
N GLY A 435 2.20 13.01 -35.75
CA GLY A 435 2.91 13.66 -34.66
C GLY A 435 1.93 14.47 -33.80
N VAL A 436 2.12 14.46 -32.49
CA VAL A 436 1.30 15.23 -31.56
C VAL A 436 2.22 15.99 -30.61
N ASN A 437 1.88 17.25 -30.34
CA ASN A 437 2.53 18.02 -29.30
C ASN A 437 1.50 18.83 -28.53
N MET A 438 1.58 18.81 -27.21
CA MET A 438 0.70 19.52 -26.30
C MET A 438 1.53 20.45 -25.42
N VAL A 439 1.13 21.72 -25.32
CA VAL A 439 1.86 22.76 -24.58
C VAL A 439 0.89 23.63 -23.79
N ALA A 440 1.32 24.18 -22.65
CA ALA A 440 0.54 25.19 -21.92
C ALA A 440 0.97 26.59 -22.38
N ASN A 441 0.02 27.31 -22.99
CA ASN A 441 0.26 28.67 -23.48
C ASN A 441 0.38 29.67 -22.33
N ASN A 442 1.07 30.79 -22.57
CA ASN A 442 1.29 31.86 -21.58
C ASN A 442 0.00 32.39 -20.94
N THR A 443 -1.11 32.26 -21.65
CA THR A 443 -2.46 32.73 -21.31
C THR A 443 -3.29 31.69 -20.54
N GLY A 444 -2.74 30.51 -20.23
CA GLY A 444 -3.43 29.48 -19.44
C GLY A 444 -4.32 28.54 -20.26
N GLU A 445 -4.10 28.44 -21.58
CA GLU A 445 -4.82 27.51 -22.46
C GLU A 445 -3.95 26.32 -22.88
N LEU A 446 -4.59 25.22 -23.27
CA LEU A 446 -3.90 24.08 -23.88
C LEU A 446 -3.64 24.39 -25.36
N GLY A 447 -2.39 24.61 -25.73
CA GLY A 447 -1.95 24.59 -27.11
C GLY A 447 -1.76 23.15 -27.58
N PHE A 448 -2.20 22.85 -28.80
CA PHE A 448 -1.94 21.58 -29.46
C PHE A 448 -1.37 21.81 -30.86
N GLN A 449 -0.52 20.89 -31.28
CA GLN A 449 -0.04 20.79 -32.64
C GLN A 449 -0.18 19.34 -33.11
N PHE A 450 -0.94 19.15 -34.17
CA PHE A 450 -1.09 17.86 -34.86
C PHE A 450 -0.32 17.90 -36.16
N LYS A 451 0.45 16.84 -36.41
CA LYS A 451 1.20 16.64 -37.64
C LYS A 451 0.71 15.39 -38.33
N GLY A 452 0.54 15.45 -39.64
CA GLY A 452 0.14 14.29 -40.45
C GLY A 452 0.95 14.21 -41.73
N LYS A 453 1.19 12.98 -42.20
CA LYS A 453 1.84 12.72 -43.49
C LYS A 453 0.92 12.07 -44.51
N THR A 454 0.19 11.04 -44.11
CA THR A 454 -0.65 10.23 -44.99
C THR A 454 -1.93 9.80 -44.29
N LEU A 455 -3.07 10.06 -44.90
CA LEU A 455 -4.38 9.56 -44.48
C LEU A 455 -5.35 9.64 -45.64
N ALA A 456 -6.45 8.89 -45.53
CA ALA A 456 -7.55 8.93 -46.48
C ALA A 456 -8.86 9.20 -45.73
N VAL A 457 -9.70 10.07 -46.29
CA VAL A 457 -11.03 10.41 -45.76
C VAL A 457 -12.06 10.19 -46.86
N ASP A 458 -12.95 9.24 -46.65
CA ASP A 458 -14.06 8.96 -47.55
C ASP A 458 -15.27 9.82 -47.17
N MET A 459 -15.84 10.50 -48.16
CA MET A 459 -16.93 11.46 -47.96
C MET A 459 -18.04 11.27 -48.98
N VAL A 460 -19.26 11.52 -48.52
CA VAL A 460 -20.45 11.69 -49.35
C VAL A 460 -20.98 13.11 -49.14
N MET A 461 -21.26 13.80 -50.23
CA MET A 461 -21.79 15.15 -50.23
C MET A 461 -23.19 15.15 -50.83
N ILE A 462 -24.16 15.70 -50.10
CA ILE A 462 -25.53 15.87 -50.58
C ILE A 462 -25.70 17.35 -50.90
N ALA A 463 -25.86 17.69 -52.18
CA ALA A 463 -25.98 19.06 -52.63
C ALA A 463 -27.40 19.36 -53.12
N ARG A 464 -27.90 20.58 -52.89
CA ARG A 464 -29.17 21.10 -53.41
C ARG A 464 -28.93 22.41 -54.16
N SER A 465 -29.40 22.50 -55.40
CA SER A 465 -29.26 23.74 -56.19
C SER A 465 -30.22 24.83 -55.70
N ARG A 466 -29.72 26.07 -55.55
CA ARG A 466 -30.57 27.24 -55.21
C ARG A 466 -31.17 27.92 -56.45
N GLY A 467 -30.47 27.87 -57.58
CA GLY A 467 -30.90 28.40 -58.87
C GLY A 467 -30.98 27.32 -59.94
N SER A 468 -31.27 27.72 -61.17
CA SER A 468 -31.26 26.79 -62.30
C SER A 468 -29.84 26.55 -62.80
N LEU A 469 -29.42 25.29 -62.89
CA LEU A 469 -28.18 24.91 -63.58
C LEU A 469 -28.51 24.71 -65.08
N PHE A 470 -27.72 25.29 -65.98
CA PHE A 470 -27.92 25.21 -67.44
C PHE A 470 -29.27 25.73 -67.99
N LEU A 471 -30.06 26.50 -67.22
CA LEU A 471 -31.43 26.92 -67.57
C LEU A 471 -32.44 25.75 -67.75
N VAL A 472 -32.00 24.49 -67.64
CA VAL A 472 -32.81 23.28 -67.84
C VAL A 472 -32.89 22.38 -66.61
N ILE A 473 -31.95 22.49 -65.66
CA ILE A 473 -32.04 21.85 -64.35
C ILE A 473 -32.58 22.89 -63.38
N GLY A 474 -33.85 22.77 -62.97
CA GLY A 474 -34.49 23.72 -62.05
C GLY A 474 -33.82 23.80 -60.67
N SER A 475 -34.19 24.82 -59.90
CA SER A 475 -33.82 24.92 -58.49
C SER A 475 -34.43 23.79 -57.66
N GLY A 476 -33.82 23.49 -56.51
CA GLY A 476 -34.29 22.45 -55.59
C GLY A 476 -33.91 21.02 -55.96
N ASN A 477 -33.21 20.82 -57.08
CA ASN A 477 -32.69 19.50 -57.45
C ASN A 477 -31.58 19.07 -56.48
N ARG A 478 -31.59 17.79 -56.13
CA ARG A 478 -30.65 17.19 -55.18
C ARG A 478 -29.66 16.29 -55.90
N PHE A 479 -28.41 16.31 -55.46
CA PHE A 479 -27.29 15.60 -56.04
C PHE A 479 -26.50 14.89 -54.95
N VAL A 480 -26.02 13.69 -55.25
CA VAL A 480 -25.15 12.91 -54.38
C VAL A 480 -23.79 12.80 -55.03
N PHE A 481 -22.76 13.31 -54.36
CA PHE A 481 -21.38 13.18 -54.80
C PHE A 481 -20.60 12.30 -53.83
N SER A 482 -19.68 11.49 -54.35
CA SER A 482 -18.74 10.72 -53.54
C SER A 482 -17.30 11.07 -53.90
N THR A 483 -16.43 11.05 -52.89
CA THR A 483 -15.01 11.32 -53.06
C THR A 483 -14.18 10.80 -51.89
N THR A 484 -12.88 10.64 -52.12
CA THR A 484 -11.88 10.36 -51.09
C THR A 484 -10.81 11.45 -51.12
N ALA A 485 -10.56 12.10 -49.98
CA ALA A 485 -9.47 13.05 -49.81
C ALA A 485 -8.22 12.37 -49.25
N TYR A 486 -7.07 12.63 -49.86
CA TYR A 486 -5.77 12.07 -49.49
C TYR A 486 -4.80 13.17 -49.08
N LEU A 487 -4.17 13.04 -47.91
CA LEU A 487 -3.11 13.95 -47.48
C LEU A 487 -1.80 13.63 -48.18
N ASN A 488 -1.13 14.66 -48.73
CA ASN A 488 0.18 14.57 -49.40
C ASN A 488 0.24 13.52 -50.51
N TYR A 489 -0.86 13.31 -51.22
CA TYR A 489 -0.96 12.27 -52.25
C TYR A 489 0.15 12.36 -53.31
N ASN A 490 0.57 13.59 -53.67
CA ASN A 490 1.57 13.84 -54.69
C ASN A 490 3.01 13.96 -54.14
N ASP A 491 3.22 13.89 -52.83
CA ASP A 491 4.53 14.10 -52.22
C ASP A 491 5.28 12.78 -52.05
N SER A 492 6.58 12.76 -52.37
CA SER A 492 7.46 11.61 -52.13
C SER A 492 8.89 12.07 -51.81
N PRO A 493 9.35 11.94 -50.54
CA PRO A 493 8.61 11.48 -49.36
C PRO A 493 7.57 12.52 -48.88
N PRO A 494 6.45 12.07 -48.27
CA PRO A 494 5.45 12.97 -47.67
C PRO A 494 6.02 13.88 -46.57
N ALA A 495 5.78 15.19 -46.69
CA ALA A 495 6.17 16.20 -45.69
C ALA A 495 5.23 16.23 -44.48
N ASP A 496 5.69 16.75 -43.33
CA ASP A 496 4.80 16.98 -42.18
C ASP A 496 3.86 18.15 -42.48
N ARG A 497 2.55 17.91 -42.36
CA ARG A 497 1.53 18.96 -42.43
C ARG A 497 1.06 19.30 -41.03
N ASN A 498 1.10 20.58 -40.67
CA ASN A 498 0.82 21.03 -39.31
C ASN A 498 -0.59 21.62 -39.19
N THR A 499 -1.28 21.24 -38.13
CA THR A 499 -2.47 21.94 -37.63
C THR A 499 -2.16 22.39 -36.21
N THR A 500 -2.41 23.66 -35.90
CA THR A 500 -2.19 24.21 -34.56
C THR A 500 -3.46 24.83 -34.01
N GLY A 501 -3.68 24.71 -32.71
CA GLY A 501 -4.79 25.42 -32.09
C GLY A 501 -4.70 25.51 -30.58
N LYS A 502 -5.70 26.20 -30.03
CA LYS A 502 -5.87 26.45 -28.60
C LYS A 502 -7.18 25.84 -28.15
N ALA A 503 -7.14 25.11 -27.03
CA ALA A 503 -8.32 24.52 -26.42
C ALA A 503 -8.38 24.78 -24.91
N SER A 504 -9.59 24.84 -24.39
CA SER A 504 -9.85 24.72 -22.95
C SER A 504 -9.93 23.24 -22.58
N LEU A 505 -9.36 22.87 -21.43
CA LEU A 505 -9.54 21.57 -20.81
C LEU A 505 -10.62 21.68 -19.73
N THR A 506 -11.63 20.81 -19.78
CA THR A 506 -12.67 20.71 -18.74
C THR A 506 -12.83 19.25 -18.32
N ILE A 507 -13.10 19.01 -17.04
CA ILE A 507 -13.37 17.68 -16.49
C ILE A 507 -14.79 17.66 -15.91
N ASP A 508 -15.56 16.63 -16.23
CA ASP A 508 -16.91 16.46 -15.70
C ASP A 508 -16.95 15.75 -14.33
N SER A 509 -18.15 15.53 -13.77
CA SER A 509 -18.31 14.83 -12.49
C SER A 509 -17.86 13.36 -12.52
N ASN A 510 -17.78 12.73 -13.70
CA ASN A 510 -17.30 11.36 -13.88
C ASN A 510 -15.78 11.28 -13.93
N GLY A 511 -15.09 12.41 -14.07
CA GLY A 511 -13.65 12.49 -14.28
C GLY A 511 -13.27 12.40 -15.76
N ASP A 512 -14.24 12.54 -16.66
CA ASP A 512 -14.04 12.49 -18.10
C ASP A 512 -13.58 13.86 -18.61
N THR A 513 -12.54 13.83 -19.43
CA THR A 513 -11.96 14.99 -20.10
C THR A 513 -12.81 15.41 -21.28
N ALA A 514 -12.92 16.72 -21.48
CA ALA A 514 -13.38 17.34 -22.71
C ALA A 514 -12.39 18.44 -23.12
N LEU A 515 -12.19 18.56 -24.42
CA LEU A 515 -11.36 19.59 -25.05
C LEU A 515 -12.27 20.42 -25.94
N ASN A 516 -12.27 21.74 -25.76
CA ASN A 516 -13.07 22.65 -26.59
C ASN A 516 -12.16 23.70 -27.22
N ILE A 517 -12.16 23.81 -28.55
CA ILE A 517 -11.35 24.80 -29.27
C ILE A 517 -11.94 26.20 -29.03
N PHE A 518 -11.06 27.19 -28.85
CA PHE A 518 -11.51 28.57 -28.64
C PHE A 518 -12.23 29.15 -29.85
N THR A 519 -13.37 29.79 -29.60
CA THR A 519 -14.16 30.50 -30.62
C THR A 519 -13.73 31.98 -30.73
N PRO A 520 -13.91 32.62 -31.90
CA PRO A 520 -14.38 32.04 -33.16
C PRO A 520 -13.30 31.17 -33.84
N ILE A 521 -13.71 29.97 -34.27
CA ILE A 521 -12.83 28.98 -34.93
C ILE A 521 -12.32 29.44 -36.31
N THR A 522 -12.86 30.54 -36.84
CA THR A 522 -12.44 31.15 -38.12
C THR A 522 -11.14 31.92 -38.00
N THR A 523 -10.66 32.19 -36.78
CA THR A 523 -9.41 32.90 -36.55
C THR A 523 -8.23 31.93 -36.56
N LEU A 524 -7.28 32.16 -37.47
CA LEU A 524 -6.04 31.37 -37.56
C LEU A 524 -5.22 31.41 -36.26
N SER A 525 -5.44 32.40 -35.39
CA SER A 525 -4.81 32.48 -34.07
C SER A 525 -5.33 31.47 -33.05
N ASN A 526 -6.58 31.02 -33.20
CA ASN A 526 -7.20 30.03 -32.31
C ASN A 526 -7.14 28.63 -32.92
N PHE A 527 -7.27 28.52 -34.23
CA PHE A 527 -7.18 27.26 -34.95
C PHE A 527 -6.74 27.46 -36.41
N ASP A 528 -5.57 26.95 -36.75
CA ASP A 528 -4.97 27.01 -38.09
C ASP A 528 -4.87 25.59 -38.67
N THR A 529 -5.55 25.38 -39.79
CA THR A 529 -5.58 24.14 -40.56
C THR A 529 -5.12 24.34 -42.01
N THR A 530 -4.55 25.51 -42.34
CA THR A 530 -4.31 25.92 -43.73
C THR A 530 -3.28 25.02 -44.42
N ASP A 531 -2.24 24.59 -43.71
CA ASP A 531 -1.23 23.66 -44.25
C ASP A 531 -1.83 22.28 -44.55
N TRP A 532 -2.80 21.82 -43.77
CA TRP A 532 -3.54 20.60 -44.10
C TRP A 532 -4.41 20.79 -45.33
N SER A 533 -5.25 21.83 -45.37
CA SER A 533 -6.18 22.04 -46.48
C SER A 533 -5.50 22.24 -47.83
N ASN A 534 -4.32 22.88 -47.84
CA ASN A 534 -3.57 23.15 -49.07
C ASN A 534 -2.91 21.89 -49.66
N ASN A 535 -2.80 20.81 -48.88
CA ASN A 535 -2.08 19.60 -49.27
C ASN A 535 -2.98 18.36 -49.30
N LEU A 536 -4.30 18.55 -49.29
CA LEU A 536 -5.27 17.49 -49.57
C LEU A 536 -5.52 17.40 -51.08
N THR A 537 -5.41 16.18 -51.60
CA THR A 537 -5.80 15.86 -52.98
C THR A 537 -7.09 15.07 -52.95
N VAL A 538 -8.10 15.56 -53.67
CA VAL A 538 -9.42 14.94 -53.77
C VAL A 538 -9.44 13.99 -54.96
N LYS A 539 -9.99 12.79 -54.80
CA LYS A 539 -10.17 11.82 -55.88
C LYS A 539 -11.58 11.30 -55.94
N ASP A 540 -12.06 11.04 -57.14
CA ASP A 540 -13.31 10.31 -57.32
C ASP A 540 -13.10 8.80 -57.05
N ARG A 541 -14.20 8.04 -56.96
CA ARG A 541 -14.12 6.59 -56.76
C ARG A 541 -13.52 5.82 -57.94
N ASP A 542 -13.40 6.44 -59.11
CA ASP A 542 -12.79 5.86 -60.31
C ASP A 542 -11.28 6.19 -60.38
N GLY A 543 -10.73 6.91 -59.40
CA GLY A 543 -9.31 7.23 -59.24
C GLY A 543 -8.85 8.54 -59.89
N ARG A 544 -9.76 9.35 -60.45
CA ARG A 544 -9.45 10.62 -61.12
C ARG A 544 -9.14 11.71 -60.10
N VAL A 545 -8.11 12.50 -60.36
CA VAL A 545 -7.57 13.52 -59.44
C VAL A 545 -8.33 14.85 -59.59
N ASN A 546 -8.61 15.50 -58.46
CA ASN A 546 -9.39 16.73 -58.33
C ASN A 546 -10.81 16.59 -58.91
N GLN A 547 -11.39 15.40 -58.79
CA GLN A 547 -12.74 15.10 -59.27
C GLN A 547 -13.60 14.50 -58.15
N VAL A 548 -14.91 14.75 -58.25
CA VAL A 548 -15.95 14.07 -57.47
C VAL A 548 -16.83 13.26 -58.43
N LYS A 549 -17.38 12.14 -57.95
CA LYS A 549 -18.27 11.29 -58.74
C LYS A 549 -19.73 11.60 -58.44
N LEU A 550 -20.55 11.81 -59.47
CA LEU A 550 -21.99 11.88 -59.30
C LEU A 550 -22.57 10.46 -59.12
N GLU A 551 -23.07 10.16 -57.93
CA GLU A 551 -23.65 8.85 -57.61
C GLU A 551 -25.15 8.78 -57.96
N ALA A 552 -25.89 9.87 -57.69
CA ALA A 552 -27.31 9.95 -57.97
C ALA A 552 -27.80 11.40 -58.02
N THR A 553 -28.95 11.61 -58.64
CA THR A 553 -29.63 12.92 -58.70
C THR A 553 -31.13 12.74 -58.86
N THR A 554 -31.90 13.73 -58.40
CA THR A 554 -33.35 13.79 -58.65
C THR A 554 -33.70 14.26 -60.06
N SER A 555 -32.74 14.81 -60.81
CA SER A 555 -32.95 15.30 -62.18
C SER A 555 -32.48 14.28 -63.21
N GLY A 556 -33.42 13.71 -63.97
CA GLY A 556 -33.09 12.79 -65.07
C GLY A 556 -32.15 13.42 -66.12
N LEU A 557 -32.29 14.73 -66.36
CA LEU A 557 -31.41 15.48 -67.26
C LEU A 557 -30.00 15.67 -66.68
N ALA A 558 -29.89 15.87 -65.37
CA ALA A 558 -28.59 16.00 -64.72
C ALA A 558 -27.82 14.67 -64.71
N GLY A 559 -28.53 13.55 -64.58
CA GLY A 559 -27.94 12.21 -64.69
C GLY A 559 -27.44 11.91 -66.10
N TRP A 560 -28.18 12.35 -67.14
CA TRP A 560 -27.72 12.27 -68.52
C TRP A 560 -26.47 13.14 -68.77
N LEU A 561 -26.37 14.30 -68.11
CA LEU A 561 -25.23 15.22 -68.16
C LEU A 561 -24.23 15.03 -67.00
N ALA A 562 -23.99 13.79 -66.57
CA ALA A 562 -23.17 13.51 -65.38
C ALA A 562 -21.80 14.19 -65.43
N GLY A 563 -21.06 14.11 -66.54
CA GLY A 563 -19.73 14.74 -66.67
C GLY A 563 -19.73 16.27 -66.55
N THR A 564 -20.81 16.94 -66.95
CA THR A 564 -20.95 18.40 -66.84
C THR A 564 -21.39 18.80 -65.42
N THR A 565 -22.25 17.99 -64.79
CA THR A 565 -22.68 18.16 -63.39
C THR A 565 -21.51 17.93 -62.42
N GLU A 566 -20.68 16.92 -62.67
CA GLU A 566 -19.41 16.70 -61.99
C GLU A 566 -18.47 17.90 -62.18
N GLY A 567 -18.40 18.49 -63.37
CA GLY A 567 -17.63 19.70 -63.64
C GLY A 567 -18.01 20.89 -62.74
N ALA A 568 -19.31 21.11 -62.51
CA ALA A 568 -19.77 22.15 -61.58
C ALA A 568 -19.36 21.86 -60.13
N ALA A 569 -19.45 20.61 -59.70
CA ALA A 569 -19.03 20.19 -58.37
C ALA A 569 -17.50 20.27 -58.18
N ASN A 570 -16.73 19.93 -59.21
CA ASN A 570 -15.27 20.04 -59.23
C ASN A 570 -14.82 21.51 -59.08
N GLY A 571 -15.57 22.46 -59.62
CA GLY A 571 -15.33 23.89 -59.44
C GLY A 571 -15.47 24.37 -57.99
N MET A 572 -16.26 23.67 -57.15
CA MET A 572 -16.46 24.02 -55.75
C MET A 572 -15.38 23.45 -54.82
N VAL A 573 -14.66 22.41 -55.26
CA VAL A 573 -13.66 21.68 -54.44
C VAL A 573 -12.66 22.63 -53.77
N PRO A 574 -12.00 23.59 -54.47
CA PRO A 574 -11.01 24.47 -53.84
C PRO A 574 -11.53 25.31 -52.67
N ALA A 575 -12.81 25.69 -52.71
CA ALA A 575 -13.43 26.47 -51.64
C ALA A 575 -13.97 25.60 -50.49
N LEU A 576 -14.44 24.39 -50.80
CA LEU A 576 -14.97 23.44 -49.80
C LEU A 576 -13.87 22.77 -48.98
N THR A 577 -12.73 22.42 -49.60
CA THR A 577 -11.61 21.74 -48.93
C THR A 577 -11.19 22.42 -47.62
N PRO A 578 -10.89 23.73 -47.55
CA PRO A 578 -10.50 24.37 -46.28
C PRO A 578 -11.63 24.40 -45.24
N LEU A 579 -12.90 24.52 -45.65
CA LEU A 579 -14.05 24.54 -44.74
C LEU A 579 -14.28 23.18 -44.08
N ILE A 580 -14.30 22.11 -44.89
CA ILE A 580 -14.51 20.73 -44.42
C ILE A 580 -13.33 20.27 -43.55
N THR A 581 -12.09 20.55 -43.99
CA THR A 581 -10.87 20.19 -43.24
C THR A 581 -10.89 20.79 -41.83
N ARG A 582 -11.27 22.06 -41.72
CA ARG A 582 -11.37 22.74 -40.43
C ARG A 582 -12.43 22.10 -39.53
N SER A 583 -13.65 21.88 -40.03
CA SER A 583 -14.71 21.26 -39.23
C SER A 583 -14.36 19.83 -38.80
N MET A 584 -13.74 19.04 -39.69
CA MET A 584 -13.28 17.68 -39.39
C MET A 584 -12.19 17.64 -38.33
N LEU A 585 -11.16 18.47 -38.46
CA LEU A 585 -10.08 18.50 -37.47
C LEU A 585 -10.58 19.04 -36.12
N ARG A 586 -11.55 19.96 -36.12
CA ARG A 586 -12.23 20.38 -34.89
C ARG A 586 -12.91 19.20 -34.20
N ASN A 587 -13.77 18.47 -34.89
CA ASN A 587 -14.45 17.30 -34.33
C ASN A 587 -13.47 16.20 -33.89
N PHE A 588 -12.37 16.01 -34.62
CA PHE A 588 -11.31 15.11 -34.18
C PHE A 588 -10.76 15.49 -32.80
N ILE A 589 -10.57 16.78 -32.54
CA ILE A 589 -10.02 17.31 -31.29
C ILE A 589 -11.06 17.36 -30.17
N GLU A 590 -12.32 17.68 -30.50
CA GLU A 590 -13.39 17.85 -29.51
C GLU A 590 -14.12 16.53 -29.18
N ASP A 591 -14.14 15.55 -30.09
CA ASP A 591 -14.89 14.29 -29.93
C ASP A 591 -13.98 13.05 -29.91
N VAL A 592 -13.11 12.87 -30.90
CA VAL A 592 -12.29 11.64 -31.03
C VAL A 592 -11.17 11.59 -30.00
N ALA A 593 -10.38 12.65 -29.89
CA ALA A 593 -9.26 12.71 -28.94
C ALA A 593 -9.73 12.57 -27.47
N PRO A 594 -10.81 13.25 -27.02
CA PRO A 594 -11.34 13.06 -25.68
C PRO A 594 -11.89 11.65 -25.45
N SER A 595 -12.53 11.02 -26.44
CA SER A 595 -12.96 9.62 -26.33
C SER A 595 -11.80 8.64 -26.08
N VAL A 596 -10.68 8.85 -26.78
CA VAL A 596 -9.44 8.08 -26.57
C VAL A 596 -8.83 8.38 -25.19
N LEU A 597 -8.71 9.65 -24.82
CA LEU A 597 -8.18 10.06 -23.52
C LEU A 597 -9.02 9.53 -22.36
N ASN A 598 -10.35 9.60 -22.47
CA ASN A 598 -11.29 9.08 -21.47
C ASN A 598 -11.27 7.56 -21.39
N SER A 599 -10.97 6.88 -22.50
CA SER A 599 -10.76 5.43 -22.46
C SER A 599 -9.51 5.05 -21.65
N ILE A 600 -8.44 5.86 -21.74
CA ILE A 600 -7.20 5.66 -20.97
C ILE A 600 -7.37 6.11 -19.51
N ILE A 601 -7.86 7.33 -19.27
CA ILE A 601 -8.06 7.90 -17.92
C ILE A 601 -9.16 7.13 -17.17
N GLY A 602 -10.25 6.79 -17.86
CA GLY A 602 -11.32 5.95 -17.31
C GLY A 602 -10.81 4.58 -16.87
N SER A 603 -9.76 4.05 -17.49
CA SER A 603 -9.13 2.80 -17.04
C SER A 603 -8.37 2.93 -15.72
N LEU A 604 -7.82 4.12 -15.43
CA LEU A 604 -7.20 4.43 -14.14
C LEU A 604 -8.26 4.49 -13.02
N LYS A 605 -9.51 4.80 -13.35
CA LYS A 605 -10.66 4.77 -12.43
C LYS A 605 -11.20 3.35 -12.29
N THR A 606 -11.43 2.65 -13.40
CA THR A 606 -12.00 1.29 -13.45
C THR A 606 -11.42 0.52 -14.63
N PRO A 607 -10.70 -0.60 -14.43
CA PRO A 607 -10.51 -1.32 -13.16
C PRO A 607 -9.43 -0.74 -12.23
N GLY A 608 -8.67 0.27 -12.64
CA GLY A 608 -7.49 0.77 -11.95
C GLY A 608 -6.19 0.08 -12.39
N VAL A 609 -5.10 0.44 -11.72
CA VAL A 609 -3.73 -0.02 -11.98
C VAL A 609 -3.31 -1.02 -10.92
N ASP A 610 -2.88 -2.21 -11.34
CA ASP A 610 -2.37 -3.21 -10.40
C ASP A 610 -0.86 -3.07 -10.24
N ILE A 611 -0.44 -2.80 -9.01
CA ILE A 611 0.95 -2.87 -8.59
C ILE A 611 1.11 -4.20 -7.85
N ALA A 612 1.73 -5.15 -8.55
CA ALA A 612 2.16 -6.38 -7.91
C ALA A 612 3.17 -6.05 -6.82
N LEU A 613 2.89 -6.51 -5.60
CA LEU A 613 3.90 -6.53 -4.57
C LEU A 613 5.00 -7.52 -4.99
N PRO A 614 6.26 -7.25 -4.62
CA PRO A 614 7.34 -8.11 -5.07
C PRO A 614 7.21 -9.54 -4.55
N SER A 615 7.55 -10.51 -5.40
CA SER A 615 7.37 -11.95 -5.10
C SER A 615 8.22 -12.49 -3.94
N TYR A 616 9.21 -11.70 -3.49
CA TYR A 616 10.12 -12.01 -2.38
C TYR A 616 9.78 -11.23 -1.11
N LEU A 617 8.69 -10.47 -1.07
CA LEU A 617 8.11 -10.13 0.22
C LEU A 617 7.70 -11.44 0.91
N PRO A 618 7.97 -11.62 2.21
CA PRO A 618 7.60 -12.83 2.89
C PRO A 618 6.10 -13.12 2.74
N ALA A 619 5.77 -14.40 2.56
CA ALA A 619 4.38 -14.80 2.51
C ALA A 619 3.66 -14.35 3.80
N PRO A 620 2.43 -13.82 3.69
CA PRO A 620 1.61 -13.85 2.49
C PRO A 620 1.65 -12.56 1.64
N LEU A 621 2.43 -11.54 2.02
CA LEU A 621 2.45 -10.21 1.38
C LEU A 621 2.69 -10.24 -0.13
N ALA A 622 3.60 -11.10 -0.61
CA ALA A 622 3.89 -11.26 -2.04
C ALA A 622 2.67 -11.59 -2.92
N ASN A 623 1.59 -12.11 -2.33
CA ASN A 623 0.41 -12.59 -3.08
C ASN A 623 -0.70 -11.55 -3.21
N PHE A 624 -0.52 -10.33 -2.68
CA PHE A 624 -1.54 -9.28 -2.68
C PHE A 624 -1.16 -8.13 -3.60
N PRO A 625 -1.58 -8.13 -4.88
CA PRO A 625 -1.44 -6.95 -5.71
C PRO A 625 -2.31 -5.82 -5.14
N LEU A 626 -1.74 -4.62 -5.11
CA LEU A 626 -2.45 -3.40 -4.74
C LEU A 626 -3.05 -2.79 -6.01
N ASN A 627 -4.36 -2.60 -6.00
CA ASN A 627 -5.09 -1.91 -7.06
C ASN A 627 -5.24 -0.44 -6.70
N ILE A 628 -4.66 0.43 -7.53
CA ILE A 628 -4.71 1.87 -7.39
C ILE A 628 -5.72 2.43 -8.40
N LYS A 629 -6.70 3.16 -7.89
CA LYS A 629 -7.73 3.84 -8.68
C LYS A 629 -7.54 5.34 -8.57
N ILE A 630 -7.54 6.03 -9.71
CA ILE A 630 -7.38 7.47 -9.80
C ILE A 630 -8.49 8.03 -10.68
N LYS A 631 -9.13 9.08 -10.22
CA LYS A 631 -10.09 9.88 -10.99
C LYS A 631 -9.72 11.36 -10.87
N LEU A 632 -9.70 12.07 -11.98
CA LEU A 632 -9.41 13.50 -12.02
C LEU A 632 -10.58 14.31 -11.44
N GLY A 633 -10.26 15.36 -10.69
CA GLY A 633 -11.22 16.32 -10.16
C GLY A 633 -11.69 17.34 -11.21
N MET A 634 -12.89 17.89 -11.01
CA MET A 634 -13.47 18.94 -11.87
C MET A 634 -12.70 20.26 -11.84
N ASP A 635 -11.83 20.45 -10.83
CA ASP A 635 -10.95 21.62 -10.69
C ASP A 635 -9.68 21.51 -11.55
N SER A 636 -9.53 20.42 -12.31
CA SER A 636 -8.38 20.21 -13.17
C SER A 636 -8.35 21.21 -14.32
N GLN A 637 -7.22 21.88 -14.51
CA GLN A 637 -7.06 22.97 -15.46
C GLN A 637 -5.63 23.09 -15.96
N VAL A 638 -5.44 23.78 -17.08
CA VAL A 638 -4.11 24.22 -17.52
C VAL A 638 -3.70 25.42 -16.69
N ARG A 639 -2.48 25.40 -16.15
CA ARG A 639 -1.94 26.48 -15.33
C ARG A 639 -0.54 26.89 -15.81
N VAL A 640 -0.28 28.19 -15.76
CA VAL A 640 1.03 28.79 -16.05
C VAL A 640 1.36 29.84 -14.98
N THR A 641 2.54 29.75 -14.39
CA THR A 641 3.06 30.74 -13.42
C THR A 641 4.58 30.81 -13.55
N GLY A 642 5.08 31.87 -14.21
CA GLY A 642 6.50 32.01 -14.53
C GLY A 642 7.00 30.86 -15.42
N SER A 643 7.98 30.10 -14.94
CA SER A 643 8.51 28.90 -15.60
C SER A 643 7.66 27.65 -15.37
N ASN A 644 6.80 27.62 -14.35
CA ASN A 644 5.95 26.47 -14.02
C ASN A 644 4.76 26.41 -14.96
N ARG A 645 4.58 25.28 -15.65
CA ARG A 645 3.58 25.10 -16.71
C ARG A 645 3.10 23.66 -16.75
N GLY A 646 1.79 23.45 -16.89
CA GLY A 646 1.24 22.10 -17.02
C GLY A 646 -0.25 22.01 -16.75
N ILE A 647 -0.72 20.79 -16.55
CA ILE A 647 -2.10 20.50 -16.11
C ILE A 647 -2.05 20.21 -14.61
N VAL A 648 -2.94 20.82 -13.84
CA VAL A 648 -3.02 20.65 -12.37
C VAL A 648 -4.46 20.37 -11.97
N GLY A 649 -4.68 19.54 -10.95
CA GLY A 649 -6.02 19.29 -10.43
C GLY A 649 -6.01 18.45 -9.16
N SER A 650 -7.16 18.36 -8.48
CA SER A 650 -7.36 17.36 -7.44
C SER A 650 -7.58 15.98 -8.04
N ILE A 651 -7.39 14.94 -7.23
CA ILE A 651 -7.74 13.57 -7.61
C ILE A 651 -8.55 12.89 -6.51
N ASP A 652 -9.54 12.09 -6.92
CA ASP A 652 -10.08 11.04 -6.08
C ASP A 652 -9.17 9.81 -6.19
N LEU A 653 -8.80 9.21 -5.06
CA LEU A 653 -7.80 8.14 -5.00
C LEU A 653 -8.33 6.96 -4.20
N GLY A 654 -8.23 5.75 -4.73
CA GLY A 654 -8.51 4.51 -4.01
C GLY A 654 -7.34 3.55 -4.07
N ILE A 655 -6.98 2.95 -2.95
CA ILE A 655 -5.99 1.86 -2.92
C ILE A 655 -6.64 0.66 -2.23
N THR A 656 -6.77 -0.46 -2.94
CA THR A 656 -7.35 -1.69 -2.39
C THR A 656 -6.42 -2.88 -2.61
N ALA A 657 -6.44 -3.85 -1.71
CA ALA A 657 -5.73 -5.11 -1.89
C ALA A 657 -6.69 -6.14 -2.50
N LYS A 658 -6.24 -6.92 -3.49
CA LYS A 658 -7.02 -8.03 -4.07
C LYS A 658 -6.72 -9.35 -3.37
N ASN A 659 -7.60 -10.35 -3.51
CA ASN A 659 -7.40 -11.76 -3.12
C ASN A 659 -7.23 -12.02 -1.60
N PRO A 660 -8.29 -11.91 -0.77
CA PRO A 660 -8.18 -12.23 0.65
C PRO A 660 -7.72 -13.68 0.90
N ILE A 661 -6.89 -13.88 1.92
CA ILE A 661 -6.57 -15.23 2.41
C ILE A 661 -7.54 -15.58 3.53
N GLY A 662 -8.30 -16.66 3.35
CA GLY A 662 -9.32 -17.07 4.31
C GLY A 662 -10.42 -16.02 4.48
N SER A 663 -11.08 -16.02 5.65
CA SER A 663 -12.13 -15.05 5.96
C SER A 663 -11.52 -13.68 6.28
N PRO A 664 -11.98 -12.60 5.62
CA PRO A 664 -11.54 -11.24 5.92
C PRO A 664 -11.70 -10.88 7.40
N ARG A 665 -10.80 -10.05 7.92
CA ARG A 665 -10.94 -9.49 9.27
C ARG A 665 -12.14 -8.56 9.32
N THR A 666 -12.79 -8.53 10.47
CA THR A 666 -13.97 -7.71 10.73
C THR A 666 -13.72 -6.79 11.92
N HIS A 667 -14.44 -5.68 11.92
CA HIS A 667 -14.54 -4.83 13.09
C HIS A 667 -15.73 -5.23 13.95
N GLN A 668 -15.62 -4.98 15.24
CA GLN A 668 -16.69 -5.22 16.20
C GLN A 668 -17.68 -4.04 16.29
N VAL A 669 -17.22 -2.80 16.09
CA VAL A 669 -18.00 -1.57 16.40
C VAL A 669 -18.35 -0.74 15.17
N THR A 670 -17.35 -0.39 14.35
CA THR A 670 -17.52 0.43 13.14
C THR A 670 -16.79 -0.20 11.99
N ASN A 671 -17.26 -0.02 10.76
CA ASN A 671 -16.55 -0.52 9.58
C ASN A 671 -15.76 0.62 8.93
N GLY A 672 -14.48 0.39 8.64
CA GLY A 672 -13.66 1.34 7.89
C GLY A 672 -12.33 1.67 8.55
N PHE A 673 -11.63 2.64 7.95
CA PHE A 673 -10.33 3.08 8.43
C PHE A 673 -10.37 4.50 8.98
N VAL A 674 -9.41 4.83 9.85
CA VAL A 674 -9.30 6.17 10.45
C VAL A 674 -8.80 7.18 9.43
N VAL A 675 -9.55 8.27 9.28
CA VAL A 675 -9.28 9.41 8.42
C VAL A 675 -8.71 10.55 9.24
N THR A 676 -7.70 11.19 8.68
CA THR A 676 -6.92 12.25 9.31
C THR A 676 -6.96 13.54 8.51
N LYS A 677 -7.23 13.49 7.19
CA LYS A 677 -7.29 14.72 6.39
C LYS A 677 -8.52 15.57 6.76
N PRO A 678 -8.40 16.90 6.68
CA PRO A 678 -9.55 17.81 6.73
C PRO A 678 -10.51 17.62 5.55
N ASN A 679 -11.76 18.04 5.72
CA ASN A 679 -12.74 18.06 4.62
C ASN A 679 -12.34 19.10 3.56
N GLY A 680 -12.36 18.72 2.28
CA GLY A 680 -12.08 19.61 1.14
C GLY A 680 -10.99 19.12 0.18
N ALA A 681 -10.72 19.91 -0.86
CA ALA A 681 -9.64 19.67 -1.81
C ALA A 681 -8.28 20.11 -1.27
N MET A 682 -7.22 19.40 -1.66
CA MET A 682 -5.84 19.79 -1.33
C MET A 682 -5.45 21.02 -2.16
N SER A 683 -4.78 22.00 -1.53
CA SER A 683 -4.10 23.07 -2.27
C SER A 683 -3.07 22.44 -3.21
N ASN A 684 -3.01 22.91 -4.46
CA ASN A 684 -2.05 22.46 -5.47
C ASN A 684 -1.05 23.57 -5.84
N LEU A 685 -1.01 24.68 -5.09
CA LEU A 685 -0.19 25.86 -5.40
C LEU A 685 1.30 25.60 -5.19
N TYR A 686 1.69 25.10 -4.01
CA TYR A 686 3.08 24.81 -3.72
C TYR A 686 3.61 23.69 -4.61
N GLN A 687 2.86 22.61 -4.76
CA GLN A 687 3.22 21.47 -5.61
C GLN A 687 3.46 21.91 -7.05
N PHE A 688 2.58 22.77 -7.60
CA PHE A 688 2.75 23.32 -8.93
C PHE A 688 3.99 24.22 -9.05
N SER A 689 4.32 24.98 -7.99
CA SER A 689 5.52 25.82 -7.97
C SER A 689 6.83 25.03 -8.10
N GLN A 690 6.80 23.73 -7.80
CA GLN A 690 7.96 22.83 -7.88
C GLN A 690 8.09 22.14 -9.26
N SER A 691 7.12 22.32 -10.16
CA SER A 691 7.03 21.57 -11.42
C SER A 691 8.18 21.84 -12.39
N ALA A 692 8.65 23.08 -12.51
CA ALA A 692 9.77 23.42 -13.39
C ALA A 692 11.11 22.83 -12.92
N ALA A 693 11.34 22.77 -11.60
CA ALA A 693 12.56 22.18 -11.04
C ALA A 693 12.50 20.64 -11.04
N ASN A 694 11.29 20.08 -10.97
CA ASN A 694 11.03 18.65 -10.92
C ASN A 694 10.04 18.25 -12.02
N PRO A 695 10.46 18.31 -13.30
CA PRO A 695 9.57 18.01 -14.42
C PRO A 695 9.14 16.54 -14.41
N GLY A 696 7.95 16.26 -14.94
CA GLY A 696 7.33 14.94 -14.94
C GLY A 696 5.92 14.92 -14.35
N LEU A 697 5.55 13.78 -13.77
CA LEU A 697 4.29 13.61 -13.04
C LEU A 697 4.57 13.86 -11.56
N LEU A 698 3.97 14.89 -10.96
CA LEU A 698 4.02 15.11 -9.52
C LEU A 698 2.69 14.73 -8.88
N LEU A 699 2.76 14.12 -7.71
CA LEU A 699 1.63 13.55 -7.00
C LEU A 699 1.74 13.91 -5.52
N SER A 700 0.67 14.47 -4.97
CA SER A 700 0.51 14.63 -3.52
C SER A 700 -0.55 13.68 -3.01
N LEU A 701 -0.19 12.94 -1.96
CA LEU A 701 -1.00 11.89 -1.37
C LEU A 701 -1.28 12.24 0.09
N THR A 702 -2.56 12.20 0.48
CA THR A 702 -2.89 12.27 1.92
C THR A 702 -2.52 10.95 2.59
N VAL A 703 -2.24 10.99 3.89
CA VAL A 703 -1.97 9.77 4.67
C VAL A 703 -3.16 8.82 4.73
N ASP A 704 -4.37 9.29 4.41
CA ASP A 704 -5.55 8.45 4.33
C ASP A 704 -5.44 7.40 3.21
N SER A 705 -4.72 7.70 2.13
CA SER A 705 -4.44 6.72 1.07
C SER A 705 -3.52 5.59 1.55
N ILE A 706 -2.50 5.93 2.35
CA ILE A 706 -1.61 4.97 3.01
C ILE A 706 -2.40 4.15 4.04
N THR A 707 -3.26 4.81 4.82
CA THR A 707 -4.09 4.14 5.84
C THR A 707 -5.14 3.25 5.20
N GLN A 708 -5.73 3.63 4.07
CA GLN A 708 -6.63 2.78 3.28
C GLN A 708 -5.90 1.54 2.76
N ALA A 709 -4.68 1.70 2.23
CA ALA A 709 -3.87 0.56 1.79
C ALA A 709 -3.55 -0.39 2.96
N ALA A 710 -3.11 0.14 4.10
CA ALA A 710 -2.84 -0.65 5.30
C ALA A 710 -4.09 -1.37 5.82
N TYR A 711 -5.24 -0.70 5.80
CA TYR A 711 -6.53 -1.28 6.15
C TYR A 711 -6.90 -2.47 5.25
N HIS A 712 -6.76 -2.36 3.94
CA HIS A 712 -7.09 -3.47 3.02
C HIS A 712 -6.13 -4.64 3.16
N LEU A 713 -4.83 -4.38 3.37
CA LEU A 713 -3.85 -5.43 3.67
C LEU A 713 -4.21 -6.14 4.98
N TRP A 714 -4.62 -5.41 6.02
CA TRP A 714 -5.11 -5.97 7.27
C TRP A 714 -6.40 -6.79 7.08
N LYS A 715 -7.42 -6.21 6.46
CA LYS A 715 -8.73 -6.84 6.18
C LYS A 715 -8.54 -8.16 5.44
N ASN A 716 -7.62 -8.20 4.50
CA ASN A 716 -7.34 -9.38 3.68
C ASN A 716 -6.31 -10.36 4.29
N ARG A 717 -5.87 -10.14 5.53
CA ARG A 717 -4.86 -10.95 6.25
C ARG A 717 -3.47 -10.97 5.60
N ALA A 718 -3.15 -9.97 4.79
CA ALA A 718 -1.83 -9.83 4.19
C ALA A 718 -0.73 -9.54 5.23
N LEU A 719 -1.12 -9.04 6.41
CA LEU A 719 -0.22 -8.73 7.53
C LEU A 719 -0.09 -9.89 8.55
N ASP A 720 -0.70 -11.05 8.29
CA ASP A 720 -0.56 -12.26 9.12
C ASP A 720 0.77 -12.94 8.74
N LEU A 721 1.87 -12.58 9.43
CA LEU A 721 3.22 -13.02 9.09
C LEU A 721 3.65 -14.23 9.94
N SER A 722 4.50 -15.09 9.36
CA SER A 722 5.19 -16.15 10.09
C SER A 722 6.69 -15.87 10.05
N ILE A 723 7.26 -15.48 11.18
CA ILE A 723 8.71 -15.28 11.31
C ILE A 723 9.33 -16.63 11.67
N ASP A 724 9.99 -17.24 10.70
CA ASP A 724 10.73 -18.49 10.80
C ASP A 724 12.02 -18.42 9.97
N LYS A 725 12.74 -19.55 9.87
CA LYS A 725 13.94 -19.62 9.03
C LYS A 725 13.66 -19.28 7.56
N THR A 726 12.54 -19.72 7.00
CA THR A 726 12.15 -19.45 5.60
C THR A 726 11.95 -17.96 5.37
N PHE A 727 11.32 -17.26 6.31
CA PHE A 727 11.14 -15.81 6.30
C PHE A 727 12.50 -15.09 6.25
N ILE A 728 13.44 -15.48 7.12
CA ILE A 728 14.79 -14.88 7.16
C ILE A 728 15.55 -15.18 5.87
N ASP A 729 15.51 -16.41 5.38
CA ASP A 729 16.19 -16.81 4.14
C ASP A 729 15.62 -16.07 2.93
N THR A 730 14.31 -15.79 2.91
CA THR A 730 13.66 -14.97 1.87
C THR A 730 14.17 -13.53 1.91
N ILE A 731 14.31 -12.93 3.10
CA ILE A 731 14.82 -11.56 3.25
C ILE A 731 16.29 -11.45 2.79
N LYS A 732 17.12 -12.43 3.14
CA LYS A 732 18.55 -12.48 2.73
C LYS A 732 18.74 -12.40 1.22
N GLN A 733 17.77 -12.86 0.42
CA GLN A 733 17.88 -12.84 -1.05
C GLN A 733 17.94 -11.42 -1.64
N TYR A 734 17.32 -10.42 -0.99
CA TYR A 734 17.29 -9.05 -1.49
C TYR A 734 17.94 -8.03 -0.55
N ALA A 735 17.90 -8.23 0.77
CA ALA A 735 18.54 -7.35 1.74
C ALA A 735 20.05 -7.64 1.92
N GLY A 736 20.52 -8.78 1.41
CA GLY A 736 21.91 -9.20 1.52
C GLY A 736 22.24 -9.90 2.83
N THR A 737 23.54 -9.94 3.17
CA THR A 737 24.02 -10.55 4.42
C THR A 737 24.25 -9.48 5.47
N ASP A 738 23.39 -9.47 6.49
CA ASP A 738 23.55 -8.65 7.69
C ASP A 738 23.90 -9.57 8.87
N PRO A 739 24.92 -9.24 9.69
CA PRO A 739 25.18 -9.93 10.95
C PRO A 739 23.95 -10.10 11.85
N LEU A 740 22.99 -9.16 11.77
CA LEU A 740 21.70 -9.26 12.47
C LEU A 740 20.91 -10.50 12.05
N PHE A 741 20.98 -10.95 10.79
CA PHE A 741 20.29 -12.17 10.37
C PHE A 741 20.91 -13.43 10.97
N GLN A 742 22.22 -13.47 11.18
CA GLN A 742 22.88 -14.58 11.89
C GLN A 742 22.49 -14.60 13.38
N LEU A 743 22.37 -13.41 13.98
CA LEU A 743 21.88 -13.25 15.35
C LEU A 743 20.41 -13.69 15.45
N THR A 744 19.54 -13.28 14.52
CA THR A 744 18.15 -13.72 14.48
C THR A 744 18.05 -15.23 14.28
N GLU A 745 18.83 -15.84 13.39
CA GLU A 745 18.88 -17.29 13.21
C GLU A 745 19.29 -18.04 14.49
N SER A 746 20.18 -17.46 15.28
CA SER A 746 20.60 -18.02 16.57
C SER A 746 19.53 -17.86 17.64
N LEU A 747 18.72 -16.79 17.57
CA LEU A 747 17.66 -16.46 18.52
C LEU A 747 16.31 -17.14 18.23
N ILE A 748 16.07 -17.60 16.99
CA ILE A 748 14.92 -18.47 16.65
C ILE A 748 15.16 -19.94 17.01
N LYS A 749 16.00 -20.19 18.01
CA LYS A 749 16.20 -21.49 18.64
C LYS A 749 15.64 -21.48 20.04
N VAL A 750 15.19 -22.63 20.51
CA VAL A 750 14.57 -22.73 21.82
C VAL A 750 15.57 -22.68 22.97
N ALA A 751 16.82 -23.15 22.77
CA ALA A 751 17.86 -23.16 23.80
C ALA A 751 18.10 -21.79 24.50
N PRO A 752 18.24 -20.65 23.79
CA PRO A 752 18.31 -19.33 24.41
C PRO A 752 17.16 -19.01 25.37
N ILE A 753 15.92 -19.40 25.03
CA ILE A 753 14.74 -19.15 25.87
C ILE A 753 14.77 -20.04 27.11
N VAL A 754 15.09 -21.34 26.94
CA VAL A 754 15.16 -22.30 28.05
C VAL A 754 16.27 -21.92 29.04
N ASN A 755 17.45 -21.53 28.55
CA ASN A 755 18.60 -21.17 29.39
C ASN A 755 18.32 -19.95 30.30
N ILE A 756 17.45 -19.04 29.88
CA ILE A 756 17.12 -17.84 30.66
C ILE A 756 15.93 -18.10 31.60
N LEU A 757 14.89 -18.77 31.11
CA LEU A 757 13.69 -19.04 31.91
C LEU A 757 13.91 -20.14 32.96
N ALA A 758 14.83 -21.06 32.72
CA ALA A 758 15.21 -22.12 33.66
C ALA A 758 16.72 -22.43 33.58
N PRO A 759 17.57 -21.58 34.16
CA PRO A 759 19.02 -21.74 34.12
C PRO A 759 19.48 -23.09 34.69
N GLY A 760 20.28 -23.85 33.93
CA GLY A 760 20.79 -25.16 34.35
C GLY A 760 19.86 -26.35 34.06
N ARG A 761 18.81 -26.14 33.26
CA ARG A 761 17.91 -27.20 32.76
C ARG A 761 18.05 -27.40 31.26
N ASP A 762 18.04 -28.67 30.84
CA ASP A 762 18.12 -29.04 29.42
C ASP A 762 16.73 -29.06 28.72
N ASN A 763 15.64 -29.06 29.49
CA ASN A 763 14.28 -29.12 28.99
C ASN A 763 13.25 -28.44 29.92
N LEU A 764 12.10 -28.08 29.33
CA LEU A 764 10.92 -27.59 30.06
C LEU A 764 9.76 -28.54 29.82
N VAL A 765 9.04 -28.89 30.88
CA VAL A 765 7.91 -29.81 30.84
C VAL A 765 6.67 -29.07 31.29
N GLY A 766 5.63 -29.09 30.47
CA GLY A 766 4.33 -28.50 30.78
C GLY A 766 3.22 -29.53 30.65
N ILE A 767 2.00 -29.09 30.90
CA ILE A 767 0.79 -29.90 30.70
C ILE A 767 -0.04 -29.23 29.60
N ASP A 768 -0.94 -29.95 28.94
CA ASP A 768 -1.94 -29.37 28.05
C ASP A 768 -3.14 -28.96 28.91
N PRO A 769 -3.56 -27.69 28.87
CA PRO A 769 -4.62 -27.19 29.75
C PRO A 769 -6.01 -27.75 29.42
N SER A 770 -6.21 -28.23 28.20
CA SER A 770 -7.47 -28.81 27.75
C SER A 770 -7.58 -30.31 28.03
N THR A 771 -6.46 -31.04 27.95
CA THR A 771 -6.45 -32.50 28.09
C THR A 771 -5.82 -32.99 29.41
N SER A 772 -5.16 -32.10 30.16
CA SER A 772 -4.38 -32.44 31.38
C SER A 772 -3.26 -33.47 31.16
N VAL A 773 -2.85 -33.69 29.91
CA VAL A 773 -1.75 -34.58 29.53
C VAL A 773 -0.43 -33.82 29.52
N LEU A 774 0.68 -34.45 29.90
CA LEU A 774 2.01 -33.87 29.75
C LEU A 774 2.27 -33.48 28.28
N VAL A 775 2.67 -32.23 28.05
CA VAL A 775 3.20 -31.81 26.75
C VAL A 775 4.61 -32.39 26.64
N PRO A 776 4.99 -33.02 25.49
CA PRO A 776 6.34 -33.50 25.30
C PRO A 776 7.35 -32.39 25.57
N ALA A 777 8.42 -32.74 26.30
CA ALA A 777 9.41 -31.78 26.79
C ALA A 777 9.95 -30.91 25.65
N ILE A 778 10.06 -29.61 25.93
CA ILE A 778 10.68 -28.63 25.04
C ILE A 778 12.16 -28.99 24.91
N ASN A 779 12.65 -29.21 23.69
CA ASN A 779 14.06 -29.48 23.42
C ASN A 779 14.77 -28.19 23.00
N GLY A 780 15.96 -27.93 23.56
CA GLY A 780 16.78 -26.77 23.19
C GLY A 780 17.16 -26.70 21.69
N THR A 781 17.10 -27.82 20.94
CA THR A 781 17.37 -27.85 19.50
C THR A 781 16.17 -27.47 18.62
N ASP A 782 14.96 -27.39 19.18
CA ASP A 782 13.74 -27.06 18.43
C ASP A 782 13.84 -25.65 17.82
N ASP A 783 13.20 -25.48 16.66
CA ASP A 783 13.09 -24.18 15.99
C ASP A 783 11.93 -23.37 16.58
N ILE A 784 12.02 -22.04 16.51
CA ILE A 784 10.94 -21.14 16.90
C ILE A 784 10.27 -20.57 15.64
N VAL A 785 8.94 -20.59 15.66
CA VAL A 785 8.08 -19.90 14.71
C VAL A 785 7.26 -18.86 15.47
N ILE A 786 7.41 -17.58 15.11
CA ILE A 786 6.61 -16.49 15.68
C ILE A 786 5.52 -16.14 14.69
N ALA A 787 4.27 -16.50 15.01
CA ALA A 787 3.12 -16.08 14.22
C ALA A 787 2.67 -14.68 14.68
N VAL A 788 2.70 -13.72 13.76
CA VAL A 788 2.34 -12.32 13.96
C VAL A 788 0.97 -12.07 13.37
N SER A 789 0.06 -11.52 14.16
CA SER A 789 -1.34 -11.30 13.78
C SER A 789 -1.83 -9.97 14.35
N PRO A 790 -1.88 -8.88 13.56
CA PRO A 790 -2.38 -7.59 14.02
C PRO A 790 -3.89 -7.66 14.25
N ILE A 791 -4.35 -7.48 15.49
CA ILE A 791 -5.79 -7.46 15.79
C ILE A 791 -6.41 -6.20 15.23
N HIS A 792 -5.87 -5.03 15.60
CA HIS A 792 -6.40 -3.78 15.11
C HIS A 792 -5.87 -3.42 13.73
N ALA A 793 -6.70 -2.71 12.97
CA ALA A 793 -6.29 -2.16 11.69
C ALA A 793 -5.16 -1.12 11.91
N PRO A 794 -3.99 -1.27 11.26
CA PRO A 794 -2.93 -0.28 11.35
C PRO A 794 -3.37 1.05 10.75
N ASN A 795 -2.88 2.13 11.33
CA ASN A 795 -3.18 3.49 10.87
C ASN A 795 -1.96 4.39 11.06
N GLY A 796 -2.00 5.57 10.45
CA GLY A 796 -0.94 6.55 10.63
C GLY A 796 -1.38 7.99 10.43
N THR A 797 -0.54 8.91 10.90
CA THR A 797 -0.68 10.35 10.68
C THR A 797 0.63 10.90 10.13
N LEU A 798 0.58 11.94 9.31
CA LEU A 798 1.78 12.68 8.94
C LEU A 798 2.00 13.79 9.96
N LYS A 799 3.23 13.93 10.44
CA LYS A 799 3.59 15.04 11.32
C LYS A 799 3.78 16.33 10.50
N PRO A 800 3.36 17.48 11.06
CA PRO A 800 3.71 18.79 10.48
C PRO A 800 5.23 18.93 10.34
N VAL A 801 5.65 19.66 9.32
CA VAL A 801 7.06 19.99 9.07
C VAL A 801 7.40 21.35 9.67
N ILE A 802 8.70 21.62 9.85
CA ILE A 802 9.25 22.93 10.19
C ILE A 802 10.15 23.36 9.04
N GLY A 803 9.94 24.55 8.47
CA GLY A 803 10.62 25.00 7.27
C GLY A 803 10.29 24.13 6.05
N THR A 804 11.30 23.77 5.26
CA THR A 804 11.16 22.89 4.09
C THR A 804 11.72 21.50 4.40
N ALA A 805 10.83 20.52 4.61
CA ALA A 805 11.23 19.16 4.96
C ALA A 805 10.24 18.11 4.44
N LYS A 806 10.63 16.84 4.46
CA LYS A 806 9.73 15.72 4.19
C LYS A 806 8.95 15.39 5.47
N PRO A 807 7.62 15.25 5.41
CA PRO A 807 6.84 14.92 6.59
C PRO A 807 7.15 13.48 7.04
N LYS A 808 7.26 13.29 8.34
CA LYS A 808 7.43 11.95 8.94
C LYS A 808 6.08 11.28 9.14
N LEU A 809 6.01 10.00 8.83
CA LEU A 809 4.83 9.17 9.04
C LEU A 809 4.88 8.59 10.46
N GLU A 810 3.94 8.99 11.33
CA GLU A 810 3.72 8.28 12.58
C GLU A 810 2.87 7.03 12.30
N VAL A 811 3.47 5.87 12.47
CA VAL A 811 2.82 4.57 12.26
C VAL A 811 2.34 4.03 13.59
N ASN A 812 1.09 3.59 13.64
CA ASN A 812 0.48 2.95 14.80
C ASN A 812 0.09 1.51 14.46
N PHE A 813 0.72 0.56 15.15
CA PHE A 813 0.25 -0.81 15.26
C PHE A 813 -0.28 -1.02 16.68
N THR A 814 -1.59 -0.84 16.82
CA THR A 814 -2.31 -1.13 18.06
C THR A 814 -2.59 -2.63 18.11
N ASP A 815 -2.21 -3.29 19.18
CA ASP A 815 -2.51 -4.69 19.49
C ASP A 815 -2.15 -5.72 18.41
N ILE A 816 -0.89 -6.15 18.44
CA ILE A 816 -0.36 -7.25 17.63
C ILE A 816 -0.29 -8.50 18.49
N GLN A 817 -0.99 -9.56 18.09
CA GLN A 817 -0.80 -10.89 18.68
C GLN A 817 0.48 -11.52 18.14
N LEU A 818 1.35 -11.94 19.04
CA LEU A 818 2.53 -12.74 18.76
C LEU A 818 2.33 -14.12 19.40
N SER A 819 2.18 -15.16 18.58
CA SER A 819 2.11 -16.54 19.08
C SER A 819 3.46 -17.20 18.88
N ILE A 820 4.20 -17.43 19.97
CA ILE A 820 5.53 -18.03 19.97
C ILE A 820 5.35 -19.54 20.00
N ARG A 821 5.76 -20.23 18.94
CA ARG A 821 5.58 -21.67 18.78
C ARG A 821 6.92 -22.37 18.63
N GLY A 822 7.09 -23.50 19.31
CA GLY A 822 8.18 -24.43 19.04
C GLY A 822 7.81 -25.32 17.86
N LYS A 823 8.78 -25.63 17.01
CA LYS A 823 8.67 -26.53 15.86
C LYS A 823 9.68 -27.66 16.03
N ARG A 824 9.14 -28.88 16.10
CA ARG A 824 9.94 -30.11 16.25
C ARG A 824 10.52 -30.57 14.91
N PRO A 825 11.53 -31.46 14.92
CA PRO A 825 12.09 -32.05 13.70
C PRO A 825 11.07 -32.78 12.81
N ASP A 826 9.96 -33.24 13.38
CA ASP A 826 8.84 -33.89 12.66
C ASP A 826 7.84 -32.88 12.04
N ASN A 827 8.16 -31.58 12.05
CA ASN A 827 7.31 -30.45 11.65
C ASN A 827 6.06 -30.23 12.51
N SER A 828 5.85 -30.96 13.62
CA SER A 828 4.78 -30.62 14.56
C SER A 828 5.08 -29.31 15.26
N THR A 829 4.05 -28.49 15.51
CA THR A 829 4.18 -27.22 16.23
C THR A 829 3.42 -27.25 17.55
N TYR A 830 3.94 -26.57 18.55
CA TYR A 830 3.31 -26.41 19.85
C TYR A 830 3.44 -24.96 20.34
N LEU A 831 2.40 -24.44 21.00
CA LEU A 831 2.41 -23.07 21.54
C LEU A 831 3.30 -23.02 22.79
N ILE A 832 4.24 -22.08 22.85
CA ILE A 832 5.07 -21.82 24.03
C ILE A 832 4.43 -20.72 24.88
N SER A 833 4.12 -19.59 24.24
CA SER A 833 3.51 -18.43 24.89
C SER A 833 2.86 -17.51 23.84
N THR A 834 1.92 -16.67 24.28
CA THR A 834 1.28 -15.64 23.48
C THR A 834 1.56 -14.27 24.09
N ALA A 835 2.03 -13.33 23.28
CA ALA A 835 2.25 -11.95 23.67
C ALA A 835 1.37 -11.00 22.86
N ARG A 836 1.05 -9.84 23.44
CA ARG A 836 0.41 -8.70 22.79
C ARG A 836 1.42 -7.57 22.75
N ALA A 837 1.76 -7.12 21.54
CA ALA A 837 2.69 -6.01 21.34
C ALA A 837 1.95 -4.80 20.80
N ASN A 838 2.36 -3.61 21.24
CA ASN A 838 1.91 -2.35 20.67
C ASN A 838 3.12 -1.55 20.23
N LEU A 839 3.02 -0.87 19.10
CA LEU A 839 4.10 -0.07 18.55
C LEU A 839 3.57 1.24 17.95
N LYS A 840 4.19 2.34 18.37
CA LYS A 840 4.00 3.68 17.83
C LYS A 840 5.36 4.29 17.54
N GLY A 841 5.61 4.69 16.30
CA GLY A 841 6.91 5.21 15.90
C GLY A 841 6.85 6.14 14.72
N LEU A 842 7.80 7.08 14.66
CA LEU A 842 8.00 7.95 13.49
C LEU A 842 8.84 7.22 12.44
N ALA A 843 8.38 7.22 11.20
CA ALA A 843 9.04 6.63 10.06
C ALA A 843 9.31 7.66 8.97
N ASP A 844 10.49 7.55 8.35
CA ASP A 844 10.79 8.23 7.09
C ASP A 844 10.17 7.42 5.94
N PHE A 845 9.40 8.08 5.08
CA PHE A 845 8.76 7.49 3.91
C PHE A 845 9.32 8.15 2.65
N ASP A 846 9.99 7.38 1.79
CA ASP A 846 10.72 7.90 0.64
C ASP A 846 10.62 6.98 -0.59
N PHE A 847 10.67 7.54 -1.79
CA PHE A 847 11.03 6.81 -3.00
C PHE A 847 12.52 7.00 -3.29
N VAL A 848 13.23 5.90 -3.52
CA VAL A 848 14.67 5.85 -3.77
C VAL A 848 15.00 4.88 -4.90
N THR A 849 16.24 4.91 -5.40
CA THR A 849 16.74 3.84 -6.27
C THR A 849 17.08 2.61 -5.42
N PHE A 850 16.69 1.42 -5.87
CA PHE A 850 17.04 0.17 -5.18
C PHE A 850 18.55 -0.08 -5.26
N SER A 851 19.19 -0.31 -4.11
CA SER A 851 20.64 -0.52 -4.04
C SER A 851 21.10 -1.87 -4.62
N ASN A 852 20.21 -2.87 -4.66
CA ASN A 852 20.50 -4.24 -5.11
C ASN A 852 21.78 -4.83 -4.47
N PRO A 853 21.82 -4.97 -3.13
CA PRO A 853 23.03 -5.35 -2.40
C PRO A 853 23.52 -6.76 -2.73
N THR A 854 22.66 -7.62 -3.28
CA THR A 854 23.01 -8.98 -3.72
C THR A 854 23.46 -9.06 -5.18
N ASN A 855 23.50 -7.94 -5.90
CA ASN A 855 23.79 -7.88 -7.35
C ASN A 855 22.91 -8.84 -8.18
N ASN A 856 21.67 -9.08 -7.75
CA ASN A 856 20.77 -9.96 -8.47
C ASN A 856 20.33 -9.28 -9.78
N PRO A 857 20.53 -9.90 -10.96
CA PRO A 857 20.14 -9.32 -12.24
C PRO A 857 18.65 -9.00 -12.35
N ALA A 858 17.79 -9.76 -11.66
CA ALA A 858 16.35 -9.53 -11.63
C ALA A 858 15.98 -8.17 -10.98
N TYR A 859 16.85 -7.64 -10.11
CA TYR A 859 16.63 -6.38 -9.39
C TYR A 859 17.47 -5.21 -9.91
N ALA A 860 18.11 -5.38 -11.07
CA ALA A 860 18.91 -4.33 -11.66
C ALA A 860 18.03 -3.14 -12.08
N ASN A 861 18.44 -1.95 -11.65
CA ASN A 861 17.82 -0.67 -12.03
C ASN A 861 16.34 -0.55 -11.62
N LEU A 862 15.97 -1.04 -10.44
CA LEU A 862 14.62 -0.85 -9.89
C LEU A 862 14.53 0.43 -9.06
N ASN A 863 13.36 1.05 -9.04
CA ASN A 863 12.98 2.00 -8.00
C ASN A 863 12.59 1.21 -6.72
N ALA A 864 12.60 1.86 -5.56
CA ALA A 864 12.21 1.26 -4.29
C ALA A 864 11.42 2.24 -3.42
N LEU A 865 10.50 1.69 -2.64
CA LEU A 865 9.86 2.37 -1.52
C LEU A 865 10.69 2.15 -0.25
N LYS A 866 11.06 3.22 0.42
CA LYS A 866 11.82 3.23 1.66
C LYS A 866 10.90 3.62 2.81
N ILE A 867 10.85 2.76 3.83
CA ILE A 867 10.21 3.04 5.11
C ILE A 867 11.22 2.70 6.21
N VAL A 868 11.64 3.71 6.99
CA VAL A 868 12.60 3.52 8.09
C VAL A 868 12.03 4.08 9.37
N ILE A 869 11.73 3.21 10.33
CA ILE A 869 11.23 3.57 11.65
C ILE A 869 12.41 4.09 12.48
N SER A 870 12.25 5.27 13.08
CA SER A 870 13.25 5.89 13.94
C SER A 870 13.44 5.06 15.21
N ASN A 871 14.66 4.56 15.42
CA ASN A 871 15.05 3.85 16.63
C ASN A 871 15.63 4.86 17.64
N GLY A 872 14.80 5.34 18.58
CA GLY A 872 15.16 6.42 19.50
C GLY A 872 13.98 6.86 20.37
N PRO A 873 14.03 8.05 21.00
CA PRO A 873 12.99 8.53 21.93
C PRO A 873 11.59 8.61 21.32
N SER A 874 11.49 8.66 19.99
CA SER A 874 10.22 8.69 19.25
C SER A 874 9.55 7.32 19.09
N LEU A 875 10.23 6.23 19.45
CA LEU A 875 9.66 4.88 19.46
C LEU A 875 9.01 4.65 20.82
N SER A 876 7.71 4.41 20.82
CA SER A 876 6.97 3.93 21.99
C SER A 876 6.45 2.53 21.70
N TYR A 877 6.71 1.61 22.62
CA TYR A 877 6.19 0.25 22.52
C TYR A 877 5.81 -0.29 23.89
N THR A 878 4.94 -1.29 23.90
CA THR A 878 4.61 -2.06 25.10
C THR A 878 4.48 -3.52 24.72
N LEU A 879 4.87 -4.40 25.62
CA LEU A 879 4.67 -5.84 25.50
C LEU A 879 3.89 -6.34 26.71
N ASP A 880 2.87 -7.15 26.44
CA ASP A 880 2.09 -7.87 27.45
C ASP A 880 2.20 -9.36 27.16
N ILE A 881 2.51 -10.17 28.16
CA ILE A 881 2.53 -11.63 28.01
C ILE A 881 1.22 -12.15 28.57
N LEU A 882 0.42 -12.80 27.74
CA LEU A 882 -0.91 -13.25 28.13
C LEU A 882 -0.83 -14.35 29.19
N GLU A 883 -1.44 -14.08 30.34
CA GLU A 883 -1.50 -14.99 31.48
C GLU A 883 -2.68 -15.98 31.38
N GLY A 884 -2.56 -17.11 32.08
CA GLY A 884 -3.66 -18.04 32.36
C GLY A 884 -3.66 -19.35 31.58
N SER A 885 -4.28 -20.36 32.20
CA SER A 885 -4.36 -21.75 31.74
C SER A 885 -5.74 -22.19 31.26
N SER A 886 -6.75 -21.31 31.25
CA SER A 886 -8.11 -21.61 30.77
C SER A 886 -8.70 -20.46 29.95
N GLY A 887 -9.32 -20.78 28.81
CA GLY A 887 -9.85 -19.79 27.85
C GLY A 887 -9.42 -20.09 26.41
N ALA A 888 -9.79 -19.25 25.44
CA ALA A 888 -9.52 -19.48 24.02
C ALA A 888 -8.01 -19.68 23.74
N GLY A 889 -7.60 -20.93 23.54
CA GLY A 889 -6.27 -21.35 23.11
C GLY A 889 -5.23 -21.57 24.22
N ALA A 890 -5.54 -21.26 25.49
CA ALA A 890 -4.62 -21.27 26.63
C ALA A 890 -3.25 -20.63 26.35
N PRO A 891 -3.12 -19.31 26.57
CA PRO A 891 -2.06 -18.50 25.99
C PRO A 891 -0.63 -18.83 26.46
N ASN A 892 -0.49 -19.46 27.63
CA ASN A 892 0.80 -19.84 28.23
C ASN A 892 0.74 -21.31 28.72
N PRO A 893 0.76 -22.30 27.82
CA PRO A 893 0.54 -23.70 28.16
C PRO A 893 1.73 -24.37 28.85
N PHE A 894 2.81 -23.65 29.16
CA PHE A 894 3.93 -24.16 29.96
C PHE A 894 4.02 -23.48 31.33
N GLY A 895 3.12 -22.55 31.66
CA GLY A 895 3.17 -21.84 32.94
C GLY A 895 4.45 -21.03 33.12
N LEU A 896 5.02 -20.51 32.03
CA LEU A 896 6.26 -19.73 32.07
C LEU A 896 6.02 -18.37 32.72
N ASP A 897 6.95 -17.88 33.53
CA ASP A 897 6.81 -16.56 34.16
C ASP A 897 6.74 -15.45 33.08
N PRO A 898 5.63 -14.70 32.99
CA PRO A 898 5.49 -13.52 32.14
C PRO A 898 6.63 -12.52 32.30
N LYS A 899 7.12 -12.30 33.53
CA LYS A 899 8.21 -11.35 33.83
C LYS A 899 9.54 -11.86 33.31
N GLY A 900 9.79 -13.16 33.41
CA GLY A 900 10.98 -13.81 32.83
C GLY A 900 11.01 -13.66 31.31
N ILE A 901 9.88 -13.92 30.64
CA ILE A 901 9.76 -13.72 29.19
C ILE A 901 9.94 -12.25 28.81
N LEU A 902 9.32 -11.33 29.55
CA LEU A 902 9.44 -9.90 29.32
C LEU A 902 10.88 -9.40 29.48
N ALA A 903 11.61 -9.87 30.50
CA ALA A 903 13.01 -9.49 30.73
C ALA A 903 13.94 -9.88 29.57
N VAL A 904 13.60 -10.94 28.83
CA VAL A 904 14.33 -11.37 27.62
C VAL A 904 13.95 -10.53 26.41
N ILE A 905 12.65 -10.34 26.18
CA ILE A 905 12.15 -9.76 24.93
C ILE A 905 12.26 -8.23 24.95
N ASP A 906 12.01 -7.57 26.08
CA ASP A 906 11.94 -6.11 26.17
C ASP A 906 13.23 -5.41 25.67
N PRO A 907 14.45 -5.82 26.07
CA PRO A 907 15.68 -5.24 25.53
C PRO A 907 15.92 -5.56 24.05
N LEU A 908 15.36 -6.68 23.54
CA LEU A 908 15.49 -7.10 22.14
C LEU A 908 14.63 -6.25 21.18
N VAL A 909 13.56 -5.62 21.66
CA VAL A 909 12.69 -4.79 20.81
C VAL A 909 13.47 -3.65 20.12
N PRO A 910 14.14 -2.74 20.85
CA PRO A 910 14.92 -1.67 20.23
C PRO A 910 16.26 -2.14 19.66
N SER A 911 16.88 -3.19 20.22
CA SER A 911 18.23 -3.61 19.81
C SER A 911 18.27 -4.60 18.64
N LEU A 912 17.17 -5.30 18.37
CA LEU A 912 17.11 -6.34 17.33
C LEU A 912 15.84 -6.24 16.46
N ILE A 913 14.65 -6.18 17.05
CA ILE A 913 13.38 -6.28 16.30
C ILE A 913 13.19 -5.07 15.39
N VAL A 914 13.33 -3.84 15.91
CA VAL A 914 13.20 -2.62 15.10
C VAL A 914 14.29 -2.54 14.01
N PRO A 915 15.57 -2.80 14.29
CA PRO A 915 16.59 -2.94 13.24
C PRO A 915 16.25 -3.98 12.17
N LEU A 916 15.71 -5.14 12.55
CA LEU A 916 15.31 -6.18 11.61
C LEU A 916 14.15 -5.71 10.71
N VAL A 917 13.12 -5.09 11.28
CA VAL A 917 12.01 -4.50 10.52
C VAL A 917 12.52 -3.41 9.57
N ASN A 918 13.44 -2.56 10.03
CA ASN A 918 14.07 -1.56 9.18
C ASN A 918 14.86 -2.21 8.05
N ASN A 919 15.58 -3.30 8.27
CA ASN A 919 16.28 -4.00 7.18
C ASN A 919 15.33 -4.55 6.10
N VAL A 920 14.12 -4.95 6.48
CA VAL A 920 13.08 -5.39 5.53
C VAL A 920 12.47 -4.21 4.76
N LEU A 921 12.17 -3.12 5.46
CA LEU A 921 11.40 -2.00 4.91
C LEU A 921 12.27 -0.86 4.34
N LYS A 922 13.57 -0.85 4.59
CA LYS A 922 14.50 0.23 4.19
C LYS A 922 14.49 0.44 2.68
N GLU A 923 14.41 -0.62 1.89
CA GLU A 923 14.29 -0.53 0.43
C GLU A 923 13.43 -1.68 -0.08
N ILE A 924 12.13 -1.43 -0.25
CA ILE A 924 11.18 -2.34 -0.90
C ILE A 924 11.19 -2.04 -2.40
N PRO A 925 11.94 -2.78 -3.22
CA PRO A 925 11.95 -2.63 -4.68
C PRO A 925 10.55 -2.70 -5.29
N LEU A 926 10.29 -1.83 -6.25
CA LEU A 926 9.04 -1.73 -7.01
C LEU A 926 9.14 -2.55 -8.31
N PRO A 927 8.02 -3.03 -8.85
CA PRO A 927 8.03 -3.83 -10.07
C PRO A 927 8.67 -3.07 -11.25
N PRO A 928 9.38 -3.76 -12.16
CA PRO A 928 10.07 -3.13 -13.29
C PRO A 928 9.12 -2.51 -14.32
N SER A 929 7.86 -2.92 -14.31
CA SER A 929 6.80 -2.35 -15.12
C SER A 929 5.48 -2.33 -14.34
N ILE A 930 4.63 -1.36 -14.69
CA ILE A 930 3.29 -1.18 -14.14
C ILE A 930 2.30 -1.53 -15.24
N SER A 931 1.45 -2.53 -15.01
CA SER A 931 0.47 -2.99 -16.00
C SER A 931 -0.66 -1.97 -16.16
N LEU A 932 -1.04 -1.69 -17.41
CA LEU A 932 -2.16 -0.84 -17.78
C LEU A 932 -3.20 -1.68 -18.53
N PRO A 933 -4.20 -2.27 -17.85
CA PRO A 933 -5.12 -3.24 -18.46
C PRO A 933 -5.89 -2.73 -19.68
N ALA A 934 -6.12 -1.42 -19.79
CA ALA A 934 -6.78 -0.84 -20.96
C ALA A 934 -5.88 -0.79 -22.20
N LEU A 935 -4.56 -0.80 -22.04
CA LEU A 935 -3.63 -0.86 -23.15
C LEU A 935 -3.35 -2.34 -23.44
N THR A 936 -3.70 -2.81 -24.63
CA THR A 936 -3.47 -4.21 -24.99
C THR A 936 -2.65 -4.34 -26.26
N HIS A 937 -1.83 -5.37 -26.32
CA HIS A 937 -1.01 -5.68 -27.48
C HIS A 937 -1.93 -5.94 -28.69
N PRO A 938 -1.58 -5.42 -29.88
CA PRO A 938 -2.51 -5.33 -31.00
C PRO A 938 -3.02 -6.68 -31.52
N THR A 939 -2.24 -7.76 -31.35
CA THR A 939 -2.54 -9.09 -31.94
C THR A 939 -3.03 -10.14 -30.93
N ASN A 940 -2.39 -10.27 -29.77
CA ASN A 940 -2.65 -11.32 -28.77
C ASN A 940 -3.46 -10.81 -27.55
N GLY A 941 -3.69 -9.50 -27.43
CA GLY A 941 -4.52 -8.92 -26.37
C GLY A 941 -3.88 -8.91 -24.97
N THR A 942 -2.58 -9.18 -24.83
CA THR A 942 -1.86 -9.08 -23.55
C THR A 942 -1.83 -7.64 -23.07
N ALA A 943 -1.91 -7.41 -21.75
CA ALA A 943 -1.85 -6.06 -21.20
C ALA A 943 -0.45 -5.45 -21.40
N CYS A 944 -0.40 -4.23 -21.94
CA CYS A 944 0.80 -3.40 -21.99
C CYS A 944 1.05 -2.73 -20.63
N GLY A 945 2.22 -2.12 -20.46
CA GLY A 945 2.56 -1.42 -19.23
C GLY A 945 3.55 -0.28 -19.43
N ILE A 946 3.79 0.45 -18.33
CA ILE A 946 4.80 1.52 -18.24
C ILE A 946 6.07 0.94 -17.61
N ILE A 947 7.22 1.16 -18.23
CA ILE A 947 8.52 0.80 -17.68
C ILE A 947 8.83 1.71 -16.47
N ALA A 948 8.96 1.10 -15.30
CA ALA A 948 9.25 1.75 -14.03
C ALA A 948 10.69 1.51 -13.55
N LYS A 949 11.59 1.10 -14.46
CA LYS A 949 13.03 0.96 -14.18
C LYS A 949 13.71 2.32 -14.14
N THR A 950 14.70 2.48 -13.27
CA THR A 950 15.51 3.71 -13.15
C THR A 950 16.26 4.07 -14.42
N THR A 951 16.50 3.12 -15.34
CA THR A 951 17.05 3.42 -16.68
C THR A 951 16.13 4.30 -17.52
N HIS A 952 14.83 4.34 -17.23
CA HIS A 952 13.84 5.11 -17.97
C HIS A 952 13.18 6.20 -17.11
N SER A 953 12.83 5.87 -15.87
CA SER A 953 12.07 6.73 -14.98
C SER A 953 12.50 6.59 -13.52
N ILE A 954 12.58 7.71 -12.81
CA ILE A 954 13.02 7.82 -11.43
C ILE A 954 11.82 8.28 -10.58
N LEU A 955 11.51 7.51 -9.54
CA LEU A 955 10.58 7.91 -8.50
C LEU A 955 11.34 8.66 -7.40
N GLN A 956 10.79 9.78 -6.95
CA GLN A 956 11.39 10.61 -5.91
C GLN A 956 10.33 11.17 -4.96
N THR A 957 10.73 11.38 -3.71
CA THR A 957 9.95 12.13 -2.71
C THR A 957 10.54 13.53 -2.55
N LEU A 958 9.67 14.53 -2.57
CA LEU A 958 10.00 15.96 -2.47
C LEU A 958 9.59 16.52 -1.10
N PRO A 959 10.29 17.54 -0.58
CA PRO A 959 9.90 18.21 0.65
C PRO A 959 8.69 19.13 0.46
N ILE A 960 7.95 19.34 1.55
CA ILE A 960 6.87 20.33 1.66
C ILE A 960 7.29 21.48 2.58
N VAL A 961 6.56 22.59 2.54
CA VAL A 961 6.76 23.75 3.41
C VAL A 961 5.79 23.75 4.58
N ASP A 962 6.18 24.38 5.68
CA ASP A 962 5.37 24.54 6.90
C ASP A 962 4.15 25.47 6.73
N THR A 963 4.08 26.23 5.64
CA THR A 963 2.90 27.03 5.26
C THR A 963 1.77 26.20 4.67
N GLU A 964 1.99 24.91 4.35
CA GLU A 964 0.93 24.04 3.87
C GLU A 964 -0.09 23.76 4.98
N PRO A 965 -1.41 23.84 4.69
CA PRO A 965 -2.46 23.78 5.70
C PRO A 965 -2.52 22.44 6.44
N TYR A 966 -1.98 21.37 5.85
CA TYR A 966 -1.85 20.06 6.47
C TYR A 966 -0.75 19.25 5.75
N PRO A 967 -0.11 18.29 6.44
CA PRO A 967 0.98 17.50 5.86
C PRO A 967 0.48 16.42 4.89
N TYR A 968 1.24 16.19 3.81
CA TYR A 968 0.97 15.19 2.77
C TYR A 968 2.29 14.62 2.23
N VAL A 969 2.25 13.40 1.68
CA VAL A 969 3.41 12.86 0.96
C VAL A 969 3.45 13.50 -0.41
N PHE A 970 4.53 14.20 -0.72
CA PHE A 970 4.75 14.81 -2.03
C PHE A 970 5.83 14.03 -2.78
N GLY A 971 5.49 13.49 -3.94
CA GLY A 971 6.42 12.73 -4.76
C GLY A 971 6.23 12.98 -6.24
N GLY A 972 7.04 12.31 -7.05
CA GLY A 972 6.91 12.39 -8.49
C GLY A 972 7.66 11.31 -9.25
N LEU A 973 7.23 11.13 -10.50
CA LEU A 973 7.87 10.31 -11.52
C LEU A 973 8.49 11.23 -12.57
N LYS A 974 9.82 11.21 -12.64
CA LYS A 974 10.62 11.99 -13.59
C LYS A 974 11.31 11.07 -14.58
N LEU A 975 11.50 11.49 -15.82
CA LEU A 975 12.28 10.75 -16.81
C LEU A 975 13.77 10.81 -16.44
N ASN A 976 14.47 9.67 -16.52
CA ASN A 976 15.91 9.66 -16.27
C ASN A 976 16.62 10.54 -17.32
N PRO A 977 17.38 11.57 -16.91
CA PRO A 977 18.10 12.46 -17.84
C PRO A 977 19.06 11.74 -18.79
N SER A 978 19.61 10.59 -18.37
CA SER A 978 20.53 9.76 -19.16
C SER A 978 19.83 8.56 -19.82
N GLY A 979 18.51 8.44 -19.66
CA GLY A 979 17.71 7.33 -20.17
C GLY A 979 17.16 7.58 -21.58
N PRO A 980 16.74 6.52 -22.30
CA PRO A 980 16.17 6.67 -23.65
C PRO A 980 14.83 7.41 -23.64
N ALA A 981 14.13 7.44 -22.50
CA ALA A 981 12.85 8.13 -22.37
C ALA A 981 12.97 9.66 -22.45
N ILE A 982 14.16 10.25 -22.24
CA ILE A 982 14.32 11.71 -22.33
C ILE A 982 14.14 12.23 -23.76
N SER A 983 14.58 11.45 -24.75
CA SER A 983 14.50 11.81 -26.18
C SER A 983 13.22 11.29 -26.85
N ASP A 984 12.73 10.12 -26.44
CA ASP A 984 11.42 9.60 -26.82
C ASP A 984 10.67 9.06 -25.60
N PRO A 985 9.86 9.89 -24.92
CA PRO A 985 9.05 9.45 -23.77
C PRO A 985 8.15 8.25 -24.07
N GLY A 986 7.78 8.04 -25.34
CA GLY A 986 6.93 6.92 -25.74
C GLY A 986 7.56 5.55 -25.48
N VAL A 987 8.88 5.44 -25.37
CA VAL A 987 9.58 4.17 -25.05
C VAL A 987 9.24 3.62 -23.67
N LEU A 988 8.62 4.44 -22.80
CA LEU A 988 8.07 3.97 -21.53
C LEU A 988 6.93 2.96 -21.72
N ILE A 989 6.20 3.00 -22.82
CA ILE A 989 5.12 2.03 -23.08
C ILE A 989 5.70 0.79 -23.74
N THR A 990 5.49 -0.35 -23.10
CA THR A 990 5.89 -1.66 -23.62
C THR A 990 4.70 -2.62 -23.61
N CYS A 991 4.55 -3.38 -24.68
CA CYS A 991 3.53 -4.42 -24.82
C CYS A 991 4.24 -5.77 -24.92
N PRO A 992 3.98 -6.72 -24.00
CA PRO A 992 4.64 -8.02 -23.95
C PRO A 992 4.14 -9.02 -25.00
#